data_AF-A0AAU4SL84-F1
#
_entry.id   AF-A0AAU4SL84-F1
#
_cell.length_a   1.000
_cell.length_b   1.000
_cell.length_c   1.000
_cell.angle_alpha   90.00
_cell.angle_beta   90.00
_cell.angle_gamma   90.00
#
_symmetry.space_group_name_H-M   'P 1'
#
loop_
_entity.id
_entity.type
_entity.pdbx_description
1 polymer ?
#
loop_
_entity_poly.entity_id
_entity_poly.type
_entity_poly.pdbx_seq_one_letter_code
_entity_poly.pdbx_strand_id
1 'polypeptide(L)'
;MALLGSAPVAHAAPKTVVAESVLAGARAGAADDGEEQAFTPEESEAQAALVAAEDKRLDQVRAVAAVAPLKGAKWSQPYRLDTGSGYTLVLTARTKPYSVSDLLSLAPQTFVRKRDGSYLLTENLYLNAGAKLKLSNPGGLTIRMASSNKGFVSIVSFGGRLTLEGTAQAQMKIGSWDTRTNKPDTDVRDGRAYIRAIGGQFDMKYATVGDLGFWSGRTGGLSLTGTDRPDTGNIDGPDTPTGDDLNQREREEAADKAEEEAEQTPSSGGVLAQPPGELTTPDSRFTVPDMSYVSAEVDHSTVTGNTYGLFVSGATGVSITDTKVLKSFQDGLVLHRYVTNADVERTLSKDNGGNGFVLARATQQVQVTGSTARGNGGNGFTLSGRPLASGPSASGESISSYGNNSVSNSTAEDNGRYGIEILGGVDVGVQNNNVRGGDMGIVARKDASKVAITGNRLKGQIRQGISVRDGVTAAQITGNIVENADTGVYIRDSVAEVRGNTVQDATNHGVSMVGGVGGSTISYNVIAGVGPSAVDTVRAGGDMDIKKNQTFAWHDTSSFWTKFRHYASPMTLLWAFILLLILLSAVMGQRRHGSRGRGRRGRAHPYADKQPLPVPPPTEIRLAAHHPQSQNHSQNQQHPHNRVPVMTHDQW
;
A
#
# COMPACT_ATOMS: atom_id res chain seq x y z
N MET A 1 52.68 -48.49 10.69
CA MET A 1 52.56 -49.97 10.83
C MET A 1 51.50 -50.21 11.91
N ALA A 2 50.28 -50.63 11.56
CA ALA A 2 49.87 -51.97 11.11
C ALA A 2 49.46 -52.87 12.31
N LEU A 3 48.35 -53.62 12.32
CA LEU A 3 47.17 -53.75 11.43
C LEU A 3 46.12 -54.65 12.15
N LEU A 4 44.81 -54.39 12.04
CA LEU A 4 43.66 -55.32 12.35
C LEU A 4 43.55 -55.77 13.84
N GLY A 5 42.43 -56.22 14.43
CA GLY A 5 41.04 -56.53 14.05
C GLY A 5 40.52 -57.62 15.04
N SER A 6 39.24 -57.81 15.39
CA SER A 6 37.95 -57.17 15.05
C SER A 6 36.89 -57.58 16.12
N ALA A 7 35.62 -57.15 16.02
CA ALA A 7 34.52 -57.57 16.92
C ALA A 7 33.19 -57.79 16.15
N PRO A 8 32.24 -58.62 16.65
CA PRO A 8 31.27 -59.32 15.79
C PRO A 8 29.88 -58.67 15.66
N VAL A 9 29.05 -59.30 14.79
CA VAL A 9 27.77 -58.84 14.23
C VAL A 9 26.54 -59.39 14.98
N ALA A 10 25.43 -58.64 14.87
CA ALA A 10 24.00 -59.04 14.85
C ALA A 10 23.16 -58.34 15.94
N HIS A 11 21.89 -57.97 15.74
CA HIS A 11 20.81 -58.52 14.89
C HIS A 11 19.82 -57.40 14.48
N ALA A 12 19.31 -57.40 13.24
CA ALA A 12 17.92 -57.00 12.90
C ALA A 12 17.62 -57.13 11.40
N ALA A 13 16.62 -57.93 11.05
CA ALA A 13 15.99 -58.04 9.73
C ALA A 13 14.62 -58.72 9.90
N PRO A 14 13.71 -58.71 8.92
CA PRO A 14 13.52 -57.76 7.81
C PRO A 14 12.06 -57.22 7.77
N LYS A 15 11.72 -56.37 6.78
CA LYS A 15 10.48 -56.60 5.99
C LYS A 15 10.40 -55.80 4.68
N THR A 16 10.25 -56.56 3.59
CA THR A 16 9.55 -56.25 2.32
C THR A 16 9.93 -54.98 1.54
N VAL A 17 10.66 -55.23 0.46
CA VAL A 17 10.73 -54.38 -0.74
C VAL A 17 9.48 -54.59 -1.58
N VAL A 18 8.86 -53.51 -2.06
CA VAL A 18 8.11 -53.48 -3.33
C VAL A 18 8.69 -52.33 -4.14
N ALA A 19 9.00 -52.58 -5.40
CA ALA A 19 9.67 -51.62 -6.27
C ALA A 19 8.65 -50.72 -6.99
N GLU A 20 8.99 -49.45 -7.17
CA GLU A 20 8.69 -48.75 -8.40
C GLU A 20 9.74 -47.66 -8.68
N SER A 21 9.97 -47.40 -9.96
CA SER A 21 11.17 -46.70 -10.42
C SER A 21 10.84 -45.47 -11.26
N VAL A 22 11.67 -44.44 -11.11
CA VAL A 22 11.79 -43.27 -12.01
C VAL A 22 10.59 -42.30 -12.02
N LEU A 23 10.74 -41.21 -11.27
CA LEU A 23 10.41 -39.88 -11.79
C LEU A 23 11.28 -38.83 -11.08
N ALA A 24 12.14 -38.16 -11.86
CA ALA A 24 13.04 -37.13 -11.36
C ALA A 24 12.24 -35.84 -11.07
N GLY A 25 11.76 -35.71 -9.83
CA GLY A 25 11.21 -34.45 -9.33
C GLY A 25 12.33 -33.51 -8.90
N ALA A 26 12.55 -32.44 -9.66
CA ALA A 26 13.51 -31.41 -9.30
C ALA A 26 13.10 -30.75 -7.97
N ARG A 27 13.93 -30.94 -6.92
CA ARG A 27 13.96 -30.01 -5.80
C ARG A 27 14.57 -28.70 -6.33
N ALA A 28 13.71 -27.81 -6.80
CA ALA A 28 14.09 -26.41 -6.96
C ALA A 28 14.59 -25.92 -5.60
N GLY A 29 15.82 -25.44 -5.55
CA GLY A 29 16.39 -24.90 -4.31
C GLY A 29 15.59 -23.66 -3.90
N ALA A 30 15.25 -23.58 -2.62
CA ALA A 30 15.11 -22.27 -1.98
C ALA A 30 16.50 -21.64 -2.06
N ALA A 31 16.66 -20.67 -2.96
CA ALA A 31 17.93 -20.05 -3.27
C ALA A 31 17.80 -18.55 -3.04
N ASP A 32 18.47 -18.10 -1.98
CA ASP A 32 18.93 -16.73 -1.80
C ASP A 32 17.84 -15.66 -1.70
N ASP A 33 16.94 -15.82 -0.72
CA ASP A 33 16.28 -14.68 -0.10
C ASP A 33 17.40 -13.83 0.54
N GLY A 34 17.62 -12.60 0.07
CA GLY A 34 18.79 -11.79 0.47
C GLY A 34 18.91 -11.65 1.98
N GLU A 35 20.08 -12.03 2.53
CA GLU A 35 20.30 -12.14 3.98
C GLU A 35 20.01 -10.83 4.73
N GLU A 36 18.82 -10.73 5.32
CA GLU A 36 18.65 -9.98 6.57
C GLU A 36 19.70 -10.50 7.54
N GLN A 37 20.40 -9.59 8.23
CA GLN A 37 21.42 -9.97 9.20
C GLN A 37 20.75 -10.57 10.44
N ALA A 38 20.44 -11.86 10.35
CA ALA A 38 19.65 -12.59 11.33
C ALA A 38 20.40 -12.69 12.66
N PHE A 39 19.95 -11.92 13.64
CA PHE A 39 20.43 -12.02 15.02
C PHE A 39 20.14 -13.41 15.59
N THR A 40 21.04 -13.94 16.42
CA THR A 40 20.72 -15.15 17.18
C THR A 40 19.60 -14.87 18.19
N PRO A 41 18.92 -15.90 18.72
CA PRO A 41 17.95 -15.72 19.81
C PRO A 41 18.55 -15.00 21.02
N GLU A 42 19.81 -15.29 21.35
CA GLU A 42 20.55 -14.67 22.46
C GLU A 42 20.90 -13.20 22.18
N GLU A 43 21.35 -12.87 20.96
CA GLU A 43 21.58 -11.48 20.53
C GLU A 43 20.27 -10.66 20.50
N SER A 44 19.17 -11.32 20.17
CA SER A 44 17.81 -10.73 20.16
C SER A 44 17.33 -10.44 21.59
N GLU A 45 17.49 -11.40 22.51
CA GLU A 45 17.09 -11.26 23.90
C GLU A 45 17.95 -10.24 24.67
N ALA A 46 19.26 -10.19 24.38
CA ALA A 46 20.17 -9.16 24.91
C ALA A 46 19.77 -7.74 24.47
N GLN A 47 19.49 -7.56 23.17
CA GLN A 47 19.00 -6.28 22.64
C GLN A 47 17.63 -5.87 23.21
N ALA A 48 16.71 -6.83 23.40
CA ALA A 48 15.44 -6.58 24.06
C ALA A 48 15.60 -6.14 25.53
N ALA A 49 16.53 -6.77 26.26
CA ALA A 49 16.85 -6.40 27.63
C ALA A 49 17.44 -4.98 27.74
N LEU A 50 18.27 -4.55 26.78
CA LEU A 50 18.77 -3.18 26.70
C LEU A 50 17.65 -2.16 26.50
N VAL A 51 16.67 -2.44 25.63
CA VAL A 51 15.50 -1.57 25.45
C VAL A 51 14.64 -1.49 26.72
N ALA A 52 14.43 -2.62 27.41
CA ALA A 52 13.67 -2.64 28.67
C ALA A 52 14.39 -1.91 29.81
N ALA A 53 15.72 -2.00 29.88
CA ALA A 53 16.54 -1.23 30.81
C ALA A 53 16.44 0.28 30.53
N GLU A 54 16.40 0.67 29.25
CA GLU A 54 16.30 2.06 28.85
C GLU A 54 14.92 2.68 29.12
N ASP A 55 13.83 1.93 28.87
CA ASP A 55 12.48 2.36 29.27
C ASP A 55 12.42 2.60 30.80
N LYS A 56 12.91 1.64 31.59
CA LYS A 56 12.99 1.78 33.06
C LYS A 56 13.82 2.99 33.50
N ARG A 57 14.92 3.30 32.80
CA ARG A 57 15.75 4.47 33.08
C ARG A 57 14.98 5.76 32.83
N LEU A 58 14.28 5.86 31.70
CA LEU A 58 13.49 7.04 31.35
C LEU A 58 12.29 7.23 32.28
N ASP A 59 11.63 6.15 32.71
CA ASP A 59 10.56 6.22 33.71
C ASP A 59 11.07 6.72 35.08
N GLN A 60 12.26 6.28 35.51
CA GLN A 60 12.90 6.82 36.73
C GLN A 60 13.20 8.31 36.61
N VAL A 61 13.78 8.75 35.49
CA VAL A 61 14.07 10.17 35.22
C VAL A 61 12.77 10.99 35.21
N ARG A 62 11.72 10.50 34.51
CA ARG A 62 10.40 11.13 34.44
C ARG A 62 9.75 11.25 35.82
N ALA A 63 9.76 10.18 36.62
CA ALA A 63 9.18 10.18 37.96
C ALA A 63 9.87 11.18 38.89
N VAL A 64 11.21 11.27 38.85
CA VAL A 64 11.95 12.27 39.62
C VAL A 64 11.68 13.67 39.09
N ALA A 65 11.65 13.87 37.77
CA ALA A 65 11.45 15.16 37.13
C ALA A 65 10.05 15.75 37.35
N ALA A 66 9.02 14.91 37.49
CA ALA A 66 7.65 15.33 37.81
C ALA A 66 7.55 15.92 39.23
N VAL A 67 8.22 15.31 40.22
CA VAL A 67 8.20 15.79 41.62
C VAL A 67 9.29 16.82 41.95
N ALA A 68 10.28 17.01 41.06
CA ALA A 68 11.42 17.90 41.30
C ALA A 68 11.01 19.35 41.61
N PRO A 69 10.09 20.01 40.87
CA PRO A 69 9.68 21.39 41.18
C PRO A 69 9.10 21.57 42.60
N LEU A 70 8.41 20.55 43.11
CA LEU A 70 7.82 20.55 44.45
C LEU A 70 8.86 20.47 45.57
N LYS A 71 10.10 20.05 45.27
CA LYS A 71 11.23 19.94 46.21
C LYS A 71 12.00 21.27 46.38
N GLY A 72 11.47 22.38 45.87
CA GLY A 72 11.95 23.74 46.08
C GLY A 72 12.81 24.30 44.94
N ALA A 73 13.03 25.62 44.98
CA ALA A 73 13.51 26.42 43.85
C ALA A 73 14.82 25.94 43.17
N LYS A 74 15.69 25.21 43.88
CA LYS A 74 16.94 24.66 43.29
C LYS A 74 16.66 23.69 42.13
N TRP A 75 15.52 23.00 42.15
CA TRP A 75 15.10 22.05 41.13
C TRP A 75 14.45 22.71 39.89
N SER A 76 14.36 24.04 39.86
CA SER A 76 14.00 24.79 38.64
C SER A 76 15.16 24.95 37.66
N GLN A 77 16.40 24.76 38.12
CA GLN A 77 17.62 24.80 37.29
C GLN A 77 17.98 23.40 36.78
N PRO A 78 18.78 23.28 35.70
CA PRO A 78 19.29 21.98 35.25
C PRO A 78 20.03 21.22 36.36
N TYR A 79 19.77 19.92 36.45
CA TYR A 79 20.35 19.04 37.48
C TYR A 79 20.75 17.69 36.88
N ARG A 80 21.53 16.92 37.63
CA ARG A 80 21.94 15.56 37.27
C ARG A 80 21.21 14.52 38.10
N LEU A 81 20.80 13.44 37.47
CA LEU A 81 20.36 12.22 38.14
C LEU A 81 21.39 11.12 37.89
N ASP A 82 21.78 10.42 38.96
CA ASP A 82 22.39 9.10 38.80
C ASP A 82 21.27 8.12 38.43
N THR A 83 21.48 7.41 37.32
CA THR A 83 20.51 6.49 36.76
C THR A 83 21.05 5.05 36.65
N GLY A 84 22.14 4.74 37.36
CA GLY A 84 22.75 3.42 37.44
C GLY A 84 23.59 3.03 36.21
N SER A 85 23.14 3.36 34.99
CA SER A 85 23.93 3.25 33.76
C SER A 85 24.82 4.47 33.48
N GLY A 86 24.80 5.46 34.38
CA GLY A 86 25.53 6.72 34.27
C GLY A 86 24.68 7.91 34.70
N TYR A 87 25.23 9.12 34.52
CA TYR A 87 24.50 10.35 34.78
C TYR A 87 23.59 10.74 33.62
N THR A 88 22.45 11.32 33.97
CA THR A 88 21.53 11.99 33.05
C THR A 88 21.43 13.46 33.44
N LEU A 89 21.84 14.36 32.55
CA LEU A 89 21.65 15.80 32.68
C LEU A 89 20.21 16.15 32.27
N VAL A 90 19.42 16.56 33.25
CA VAL A 90 18.04 17.02 33.06
C VAL A 90 18.04 18.53 32.80
N LEU A 91 17.56 18.93 31.62
CA LEU A 91 17.33 20.31 31.24
C LEU A 91 15.90 20.71 31.61
N THR A 92 15.76 21.77 32.40
CA THR A 92 14.46 22.28 32.89
C THR A 92 13.86 23.32 31.95
N ALA A 93 12.54 23.55 32.06
CA ALA A 93 11.84 24.56 31.27
C ALA A 93 12.43 25.97 31.48
N ARG A 94 12.72 26.68 30.37
CA ARG A 94 13.13 28.09 30.38
C ARG A 94 12.76 28.77 29.06
N THR A 95 12.61 30.10 29.07
CA THR A 95 12.15 30.88 27.91
C THR A 95 13.10 30.80 26.71
N LYS A 96 14.41 30.98 26.95
CA LYS A 96 15.47 30.94 25.93
C LYS A 96 15.96 29.50 25.74
N PRO A 97 16.06 28.96 24.51
CA PRO A 97 16.61 27.62 24.30
C PRO A 97 18.01 27.44 24.90
N TYR A 98 18.32 26.24 25.41
CA TYR A 98 19.68 25.79 25.66
C TYR A 98 20.43 25.70 24.33
N SER A 99 21.69 26.10 24.34
CA SER A 99 22.59 26.11 23.19
C SER A 99 23.84 25.28 23.46
N VAL A 100 24.68 25.12 22.43
CA VAL A 100 26.01 24.49 22.55
C VAL A 100 26.86 25.16 23.66
N SER A 101 26.77 26.48 23.85
CA SER A 101 27.51 27.17 24.92
C SER A 101 26.93 26.89 26.31
N ASP A 102 25.59 26.78 26.45
CA ASP A 102 25.00 26.35 27.71
C ASP A 102 25.44 24.92 28.08
N LEU A 103 25.46 24.00 27.10
CA LEU A 103 25.93 22.62 27.34
C LEU A 103 27.41 22.58 27.76
N LEU A 104 28.28 23.36 27.13
CA LEU A 104 29.70 23.48 27.54
C LEU A 104 29.84 24.00 28.99
N SER A 105 28.95 24.89 29.45
CA SER A 105 28.95 25.41 30.81
C SER A 105 28.35 24.45 31.84
N LEU A 106 27.28 23.72 31.48
CA LEU A 106 26.59 22.76 32.35
C LEU A 106 27.31 21.41 32.44
N ALA A 107 28.04 21.02 31.40
CA ALA A 107 28.66 19.72 31.20
C ALA A 107 30.14 19.81 30.74
N PRO A 108 31.01 20.60 31.39
CA PRO A 108 32.38 20.85 30.91
C PRO A 108 33.29 19.60 30.89
N GLN A 109 32.94 18.56 31.64
CA GLN A 109 33.63 17.26 31.67
C GLN A 109 33.07 16.26 30.65
N THR A 110 31.77 16.37 30.32
CA THR A 110 30.99 15.33 29.64
C THR A 110 30.50 15.72 28.25
N PHE A 111 30.46 17.02 27.92
CA PHE A 111 30.27 17.56 26.58
C PHE A 111 31.50 18.39 26.19
N VAL A 112 32.44 17.77 25.49
CA VAL A 112 33.82 18.30 25.36
C VAL A 112 34.18 18.54 23.89
N ARG A 113 34.60 19.76 23.57
CA ARG A 113 35.15 20.12 22.26
C ARG A 113 36.50 19.42 22.02
N LYS A 114 36.63 18.76 20.88
CA LYS A 114 37.85 18.06 20.43
C LYS A 114 38.71 18.96 19.54
N ARG A 115 39.96 18.53 19.32
CA ARG A 115 40.96 19.27 18.53
C ARG A 115 40.55 19.48 17.06
N ASP A 116 39.74 18.58 16.51
CA ASP A 116 39.17 18.68 15.16
C ASP A 116 37.92 19.58 15.07
N GLY A 117 37.55 20.26 16.16
CA GLY A 117 36.39 21.14 16.23
C GLY A 117 35.05 20.43 16.51
N SER A 118 35.01 19.09 16.48
CA SER A 118 33.83 18.30 16.89
C SER A 118 33.60 18.37 18.40
N TYR A 119 32.42 17.95 18.85
CA TYR A 119 32.06 17.83 20.26
C TYR A 119 31.77 16.37 20.58
N LEU A 120 32.34 15.84 21.66
CA LEU A 120 32.00 14.51 22.17
C LEU A 120 31.03 14.67 23.34
N LEU A 121 29.88 14.01 23.25
CA LEU A 121 28.91 13.85 24.33
C LEU A 121 29.10 12.48 24.98
N THR A 122 29.23 12.44 26.31
CA THR A 122 29.48 11.24 27.14
C THR A 122 28.50 11.09 28.31
N GLU A 123 27.46 11.92 28.36
CA GLU A 123 26.43 11.96 29.39
C GLU A 123 25.06 12.01 28.71
N ASN A 124 24.06 11.30 29.27
CA ASN A 124 22.71 11.31 28.72
C ASN A 124 22.07 12.70 28.88
N LEU A 125 21.36 13.17 27.85
CA LEU A 125 20.59 14.41 27.92
C LEU A 125 19.10 14.09 28.00
N TYR A 126 18.40 14.70 28.96
CA TYR A 126 16.94 14.62 29.09
C TYR A 126 16.35 16.03 29.13
N LEU A 127 15.51 16.39 28.17
CA LEU A 127 14.77 17.65 28.19
C LEU A 127 13.42 17.40 28.87
N ASN A 128 13.16 18.07 29.99
CA ASN A 128 11.87 17.99 30.66
C ASN A 128 10.78 18.75 29.89
N ALA A 129 9.51 18.57 30.27
CA ALA A 129 8.39 19.26 29.63
C ALA A 129 8.59 20.78 29.59
N GLY A 130 8.38 21.39 28.42
CA GLY A 130 8.61 22.81 28.18
C GLY A 130 10.09 23.24 28.05
N ALA A 131 11.07 22.35 28.25
CA ALA A 131 12.47 22.66 27.97
C ALA A 131 12.74 22.71 26.46
N LYS A 132 13.70 23.55 26.04
CA LYS A 132 14.00 23.81 24.63
C LYS A 132 15.50 23.69 24.40
N LEU A 133 15.96 22.83 23.49
CA LEU A 133 17.37 22.67 23.13
C LEU A 133 17.55 22.93 21.63
N LYS A 134 18.47 23.84 21.29
CA LYS A 134 18.88 24.12 19.92
C LYS A 134 20.35 23.72 19.72
N LEU A 135 20.55 22.65 18.96
CA LEU A 135 21.86 22.15 18.54
C LEU A 135 22.22 22.76 17.19
N SER A 136 22.84 23.94 17.26
CA SER A 136 23.34 24.72 16.11
C SER A 136 24.66 25.40 16.47
N ASN A 137 25.57 25.56 15.51
CA ASN A 137 26.79 26.36 15.69
C ASN A 137 27.16 27.06 14.36
N PRO A 138 27.56 28.35 14.37
CA PRO A 138 28.06 29.03 13.18
C PRO A 138 29.25 28.29 12.55
N GLY A 139 29.23 28.12 11.23
CA GLY A 139 30.22 27.31 10.51
C GLY A 139 30.02 25.79 10.63
N GLY A 140 28.91 25.35 11.23
CA GLY A 140 28.52 23.94 11.34
C GLY A 140 28.77 23.36 12.73
N LEU A 141 28.11 22.25 13.02
CA LEU A 141 28.18 21.54 14.29
C LEU A 141 28.39 20.06 14.01
N THR A 142 29.38 19.43 14.66
CA THR A 142 29.54 17.96 14.62
C THR A 142 29.56 17.43 16.05
N ILE A 143 28.55 16.63 16.39
CA ILE A 143 28.43 15.95 17.69
C ILE A 143 28.69 14.46 17.48
N ARG A 144 29.57 13.91 18.31
CA ARG A 144 29.84 12.48 18.46
C ARG A 144 29.21 12.03 19.77
N MET A 145 28.27 11.09 19.72
CA MET A 145 27.61 10.51 20.89
C MET A 145 28.36 9.24 21.28
N ALA A 146 28.92 9.18 22.48
CA ALA A 146 29.69 8.01 22.90
C ALA A 146 28.83 6.74 22.87
N SER A 147 29.37 5.69 22.25
CA SER A 147 28.71 4.40 22.02
C SER A 147 29.76 3.31 21.97
N SER A 148 29.53 2.19 22.67
CA SER A 148 30.44 1.04 22.76
C SER A 148 29.81 -0.10 23.54
N ASN A 149 30.45 -1.28 23.53
CA ASN A 149 30.10 -2.44 24.37
C ASN A 149 30.08 -2.23 25.90
N LYS A 150 30.38 -1.02 26.40
CA LYS A 150 30.21 -0.65 27.81
C LYS A 150 28.97 0.21 28.09
N GLY A 151 28.24 0.61 27.04
CA GLY A 151 27.11 1.52 27.10
C GLY A 151 27.20 2.65 26.08
N PHE A 152 26.07 3.34 25.94
CA PHE A 152 25.81 4.35 24.93
C PHE A 152 25.12 5.60 25.52
N VAL A 153 25.15 6.69 24.77
CA VAL A 153 24.51 7.97 25.13
C VAL A 153 23.19 8.16 24.39
N SER A 154 22.20 8.71 25.08
CA SER A 154 20.91 9.13 24.54
C SER A 154 20.71 10.65 24.62
N ILE A 155 19.95 11.19 23.66
CA ILE A 155 19.32 12.52 23.79
C ILE A 155 17.81 12.30 23.73
N VAL A 156 17.13 12.52 24.85
CA VAL A 156 15.68 12.32 24.97
C VAL A 156 14.99 13.64 25.29
N SER A 157 14.01 14.03 24.48
CA SER A 157 13.07 15.11 24.81
C SER A 157 11.76 14.53 25.31
N PHE A 158 11.19 15.06 26.38
CA PHE A 158 9.87 14.69 26.88
C PHE A 158 9.00 15.95 27.03
N GLY A 159 8.02 16.15 26.14
CA GLY A 159 7.18 17.36 26.11
C GLY A 159 7.97 18.67 25.89
N GLY A 160 9.22 18.56 25.42
CA GLY A 160 10.10 19.69 25.12
C GLY A 160 10.18 20.00 23.62
N ARG A 161 10.99 20.99 23.25
CA ARG A 161 11.39 21.26 21.85
C ARG A 161 12.85 20.89 21.63
N LEU A 162 13.12 20.04 20.65
CA LEU A 162 14.47 19.69 20.20
C LEU A 162 14.67 20.15 18.76
N THR A 163 15.61 21.06 18.55
CA THR A 163 15.93 21.66 17.24
C THR A 163 17.37 21.29 16.83
N LEU A 164 17.52 20.59 15.70
CA LEU A 164 18.80 20.26 15.06
C LEU A 164 18.97 21.13 13.81
N GLU A 165 19.91 22.08 13.81
CA GLU A 165 19.93 23.14 12.79
C GLU A 165 21.35 23.42 12.27
N GLY A 166 21.51 23.28 10.95
CA GLY A 166 22.67 23.73 10.18
C GLY A 166 22.26 24.63 9.00
N THR A 167 23.15 24.77 8.03
CA THR A 167 22.86 25.41 6.73
C THR A 167 23.31 24.54 5.57
N ALA A 168 22.88 24.88 4.34
CA ALA A 168 23.32 24.19 3.13
C ALA A 168 24.85 24.13 2.97
N GLN A 169 25.57 25.19 3.39
CA GLN A 169 27.03 25.28 3.34
C GLN A 169 27.72 24.67 4.58
N ALA A 170 27.00 24.56 5.69
CA ALA A 170 27.54 24.18 7.00
C ALA A 170 26.52 23.34 7.78
N GLN A 171 26.35 22.09 7.34
CA GLN A 171 25.39 21.16 7.92
C GLN A 171 25.71 20.85 9.39
N MET A 172 24.65 20.60 10.17
CA MET A 172 24.74 19.96 11.46
C MET A 172 24.98 18.45 11.25
N LYS A 173 25.81 17.82 12.08
CA LYS A 173 26.09 16.38 12.02
C LYS A 173 26.03 15.80 13.43
N ILE A 174 25.33 14.69 13.59
CA ILE A 174 25.28 13.94 14.84
C ILE A 174 25.22 12.44 14.57
N GLY A 175 26.02 11.68 15.32
CA GLY A 175 26.08 10.23 15.17
C GLY A 175 26.78 9.55 16.34
N SER A 176 26.72 8.23 16.37
CA SER A 176 27.42 7.41 17.36
C SER A 176 28.94 7.47 17.19
N TRP A 177 29.70 7.12 18.22
CA TRP A 177 31.16 7.13 18.18
C TRP A 177 31.79 6.23 19.24
N ASP A 178 32.53 5.20 18.80
CA ASP A 178 33.43 4.45 19.67
C ASP A 178 34.73 5.24 19.87
N THR A 179 34.90 5.76 21.09
CA THR A 179 36.09 6.53 21.48
C THR A 179 37.38 5.72 21.55
N ARG A 180 37.29 4.38 21.66
CA ARG A 180 38.44 3.46 21.70
C ARG A 180 38.99 3.17 20.31
N THR A 181 38.12 3.02 19.30
CA THR A 181 38.53 2.83 17.89
C THR A 181 38.59 4.14 17.09
N ASN A 182 38.03 5.22 17.65
CA ASN A 182 37.91 6.54 17.05
C ASN A 182 37.20 6.52 15.67
N LYS A 183 36.05 5.83 15.63
CA LYS A 183 35.19 5.63 14.46
C LYS A 183 33.70 5.76 14.86
N PRO A 184 32.78 5.95 13.91
CA PRO A 184 31.36 5.71 14.17
C PRO A 184 31.15 4.31 14.72
N ASP A 185 30.20 4.16 15.63
CA ASP A 185 29.83 2.86 16.15
C ASP A 185 28.76 2.26 15.24
N THR A 186 29.06 1.10 14.65
CA THR A 186 28.18 0.46 13.66
C THR A 186 27.61 -0.87 14.14
N ASP A 187 28.00 -1.34 15.33
CA ASP A 187 27.36 -2.50 15.95
C ASP A 187 26.00 -2.09 16.52
N VAL A 188 25.07 -3.03 16.61
CA VAL A 188 23.74 -2.82 17.20
C VAL A 188 23.48 -3.79 18.36
N ARG A 189 24.28 -4.84 18.47
CA ARG A 189 24.04 -5.99 19.36
C ARG A 189 24.30 -5.67 20.84
N ASP A 190 25.20 -4.74 21.10
CA ASP A 190 25.55 -4.20 22.42
C ASP A 190 24.83 -2.88 22.75
N GLY A 191 23.94 -2.42 21.86
CA GLY A 191 23.17 -1.19 22.00
C GLY A 191 23.96 0.04 21.57
N ARG A 192 23.26 0.97 20.92
CA ARG A 192 23.87 2.10 20.22
C ARG A 192 23.23 3.43 20.58
N ALA A 193 24.03 4.49 20.57
CA ALA A 193 23.58 5.85 20.86
C ALA A 193 22.36 6.25 20.00
N TYR A 194 21.40 7.00 20.55
CA TYR A 194 20.15 7.33 19.84
C TYR A 194 19.53 8.66 20.29
N ILE A 195 18.63 9.19 19.46
CA ILE A 195 17.87 10.43 19.71
C ILE A 195 16.38 10.10 19.73
N ARG A 196 15.64 10.55 20.75
CA ARG A 196 14.19 10.37 20.85
C ARG A 196 13.47 11.64 21.27
N ALA A 197 12.42 12.04 20.55
CA ALA A 197 11.44 13.01 21.03
C ALA A 197 10.18 12.26 21.51
N ILE A 198 9.70 12.58 22.70
CA ILE A 198 8.53 11.97 23.34
C ILE A 198 7.51 13.08 23.61
N GLY A 199 6.49 13.19 22.75
CA GLY A 199 5.62 14.35 22.68
C GLY A 199 6.35 15.65 22.33
N GLY A 200 5.63 16.77 22.34
CA GLY A 200 6.22 18.09 22.10
C GLY A 200 6.62 18.28 20.63
N GLN A 201 7.75 18.94 20.39
CA GLN A 201 8.13 19.44 19.06
C GLN A 201 9.56 19.04 18.67
N PHE A 202 9.73 18.62 17.42
CA PHE A 202 11.03 18.28 16.83
C PHE A 202 11.24 19.03 15.52
N ASP A 203 12.35 19.78 15.43
CA ASP A 203 12.74 20.49 14.21
C ASP A 203 14.10 19.97 13.74
N MET A 204 14.24 19.58 12.47
CA MET A 204 15.53 19.18 11.88
C MET A 204 15.72 19.81 10.51
N LYS A 205 16.73 20.68 10.37
CA LYS A 205 17.00 21.42 9.13
C LYS A 205 18.48 21.43 8.77
N TYR A 206 18.81 21.04 7.53
CA TYR A 206 20.19 20.89 7.05
C TYR A 206 21.09 20.06 8.00
N ALA A 207 20.56 18.94 8.51
CA ALA A 207 21.27 18.06 9.41
C ALA A 207 21.60 16.71 8.76
N THR A 208 22.69 16.07 9.21
CA THR A 208 22.99 14.66 9.00
C THR A 208 22.93 13.93 10.33
N VAL A 209 21.98 13.01 10.47
CA VAL A 209 21.87 12.09 11.61
C VAL A 209 22.32 10.71 11.14
N GLY A 210 23.21 10.03 11.85
CA GLY A 210 23.60 8.71 11.38
C GLY A 210 24.31 7.79 12.35
N ASP A 211 24.34 6.52 11.96
CA ASP A 211 24.89 5.41 12.73
C ASP A 211 24.26 5.32 14.14
N LEU A 212 22.96 5.63 14.28
CA LEU A 212 22.26 5.63 15.57
C LEU A 212 21.34 4.43 15.76
N GLY A 213 21.09 4.10 17.03
CA GLY A 213 20.01 3.24 17.48
C GLY A 213 20.18 1.75 17.23
N PHE A 214 19.26 0.97 17.81
CA PHE A 214 19.29 -0.49 17.91
C PHE A 214 17.89 -1.06 18.19
N TRP A 215 17.67 -2.32 17.84
CA TRP A 215 16.52 -3.17 18.19
C TRP A 215 15.09 -2.67 17.87
N SER A 216 14.60 -1.65 18.55
CA SER A 216 13.19 -1.24 18.55
C SER A 216 12.98 0.12 17.88
N GLY A 217 11.76 0.40 17.38
CA GLY A 217 11.43 1.72 16.84
C GLY A 217 11.63 2.89 17.83
N ARG A 218 11.50 2.64 19.15
CA ARG A 218 11.72 3.65 20.21
C ARG A 218 13.19 3.98 20.43
N THR A 219 14.08 3.05 20.11
CA THR A 219 15.55 3.16 20.19
C THR A 219 16.18 3.12 18.80
N GLY A 220 15.41 3.31 17.73
CA GLY A 220 15.76 2.91 16.36
C GLY A 220 16.81 3.79 15.67
N GLY A 221 17.02 5.00 16.19
CA GLY A 221 18.09 5.91 15.76
C GLY A 221 17.66 7.35 15.93
N LEU A 222 16.75 7.79 15.07
CA LEU A 222 15.96 9.01 15.26
C LEU A 222 14.48 8.62 15.41
N SER A 223 13.95 8.79 16.62
CA SER A 223 12.63 8.29 17.01
C SER A 223 11.73 9.42 17.53
N LEU A 224 10.60 9.66 16.87
CA LEU A 224 9.61 10.65 17.24
C LEU A 224 8.36 9.90 17.73
N THR A 225 8.06 9.98 19.03
CA THR A 225 7.00 9.17 19.66
C THR A 225 6.03 10.04 20.44
N GLY A 226 4.72 9.79 20.37
CA GLY A 226 3.74 10.32 21.33
C GLY A 226 3.97 9.77 22.75
N THR A 227 3.30 10.37 23.74
CA THR A 227 3.28 9.87 25.12
C THR A 227 2.12 8.91 25.38
N ASP A 228 1.00 9.07 24.65
CA ASP A 228 -0.23 8.30 24.81
C ASP A 228 -0.83 7.85 23.47
N ARG A 229 -1.88 7.05 23.54
CA ARG A 229 -2.70 6.65 22.38
C ARG A 229 -3.73 7.75 22.09
N PRO A 230 -4.17 7.93 20.83
CA PRO A 230 -5.46 8.54 20.57
C PRO A 230 -6.54 7.73 21.30
N ASP A 231 -7.36 8.42 22.10
CA ASP A 231 -8.68 7.88 22.39
C ASP A 231 -9.45 7.84 21.07
N THR A 232 -9.85 6.64 20.64
CA THR A 232 -10.63 6.44 19.40
C THR A 232 -12.10 6.84 19.56
N GLY A 233 -12.37 7.86 20.40
CA GLY A 233 -13.70 8.42 20.65
C GLY A 233 -14.15 9.42 19.58
N ASN A 234 -13.22 10.18 18.99
CA ASN A 234 -13.52 11.10 17.89
C ASN A 234 -13.01 10.56 16.55
N ILE A 235 -13.86 9.76 15.90
CA ILE A 235 -13.95 9.80 14.43
C ILE A 235 -15.06 10.82 14.15
N ASP A 236 -14.70 12.08 13.94
CA ASP A 236 -15.65 13.13 13.61
C ASP A 236 -16.32 12.81 12.26
N GLY A 237 -17.57 12.36 12.33
CA GLY A 237 -18.47 12.30 11.18
C GLY A 237 -18.89 13.72 10.78
N PRO A 238 -19.26 13.95 9.50
CA PRO A 238 -19.47 15.30 8.96
C PRO A 238 -20.70 16.06 9.51
N ASP A 239 -21.42 15.51 10.48
CA ASP A 239 -22.68 16.04 11.03
C ASP A 239 -22.63 16.27 12.55
N THR A 240 -21.57 16.93 13.06
CA THR A 240 -21.46 17.33 14.48
C THR A 240 -21.12 18.82 14.59
N PRO A 241 -21.80 19.63 15.45
CA PRO A 241 -21.56 21.07 15.50
C PRO A 241 -20.17 21.42 16.04
N THR A 242 -19.46 22.32 15.36
CA THR A 242 -18.25 22.96 15.87
C THR A 242 -18.59 23.80 17.11
N GLY A 243 -17.84 23.62 18.20
CA GLY A 243 -18.14 24.17 19.54
C GLY A 243 -17.91 25.67 19.74
N ASP A 244 -18.28 26.52 18.77
CA ASP A 244 -18.11 27.98 18.82
C ASP A 244 -19.37 28.76 19.28
N ASP A 245 -20.48 28.08 19.57
CA ASP A 245 -21.79 28.70 19.87
C ASP A 245 -22.10 28.89 21.38
N LEU A 246 -21.09 28.85 22.27
CA LEU A 246 -21.26 29.22 23.69
C LEU A 246 -20.74 30.64 23.96
N ASN A 247 -21.66 31.55 24.23
CA ASN A 247 -21.37 32.97 24.36
C ASN A 247 -20.46 33.26 25.56
N GLN A 248 -19.59 34.26 25.43
CA GLN A 248 -18.59 34.62 26.44
C GLN A 248 -19.22 34.95 27.82
N ARG A 249 -20.45 35.48 27.84
CA ARG A 249 -21.22 35.79 29.06
C ARG A 249 -21.63 34.56 29.86
N GLU A 250 -21.94 33.44 29.20
CA GLU A 250 -22.33 32.19 29.88
C GLU A 250 -21.13 31.54 30.58
N ARG A 251 -19.91 31.82 30.11
CA ARG A 251 -18.66 31.44 30.79
C ARG A 251 -18.36 32.31 32.02
N GLU A 252 -18.67 33.60 31.96
CA GLU A 252 -18.52 34.53 33.08
C GLU A 252 -19.54 34.20 34.19
N GLU A 253 -20.82 34.04 33.86
CA GLU A 253 -21.86 33.64 34.83
C GLU A 253 -21.67 32.24 35.44
N ALA A 254 -20.98 31.33 34.73
CA ALA A 254 -20.62 30.01 35.25
C ALA A 254 -19.36 30.05 36.15
N ALA A 255 -18.42 30.96 35.87
CA ALA A 255 -17.24 31.16 36.71
C ALA A 255 -17.60 31.80 38.06
N ASP A 256 -18.43 32.85 38.04
CA ASP A 256 -18.85 33.57 39.25
C ASP A 256 -19.62 32.64 40.23
N LYS A 257 -20.49 31.76 39.71
CA LYS A 257 -21.18 30.74 40.53
C LYS A 257 -20.25 29.67 41.10
N ALA A 258 -19.24 29.26 40.32
CA ALA A 258 -18.26 28.27 40.78
C ALA A 258 -17.34 28.83 41.88
N GLU A 259 -17.08 30.15 41.89
CA GLU A 259 -16.33 30.80 42.98
C GLU A 259 -17.16 30.92 44.27
N GLU A 260 -18.47 31.20 44.19
CA GLU A 260 -19.37 31.22 45.36
C GLU A 260 -19.58 29.82 46.00
N GLU A 261 -19.58 28.74 45.21
CA GLU A 261 -19.76 27.37 45.73
C GLU A 261 -18.45 26.72 46.25
N ALA A 262 -17.29 27.33 46.01
CA ALA A 262 -15.98 26.73 46.33
C ALA A 262 -15.58 26.78 47.82
N GLU A 263 -16.23 27.59 48.67
CA GLU A 263 -15.85 27.76 50.09
C GLU A 263 -16.26 26.59 51.01
N GLN A 264 -16.82 25.49 50.49
CA GLN A 264 -17.17 24.30 51.29
C GLN A 264 -16.60 23.00 50.70
N THR A 265 -15.41 22.60 51.14
CA THR A 265 -14.91 21.20 51.01
C THR A 265 -15.31 20.41 52.26
N PRO A 266 -15.95 19.22 52.16
CA PRO A 266 -15.50 18.12 51.30
C PRO A 266 -16.58 17.43 50.44
N SER A 267 -16.18 16.86 49.29
CA SER A 267 -17.05 16.22 48.28
C SER A 267 -17.38 14.74 48.59
N SER A 268 -17.88 14.47 49.80
CA SER A 268 -18.11 13.13 50.38
C SER A 268 -16.85 12.40 50.90
N GLY A 269 -17.05 11.58 51.94
CA GLY A 269 -16.04 10.67 52.51
C GLY A 269 -14.82 11.30 53.19
N GLY A 270 -14.72 12.64 53.28
CA GLY A 270 -13.54 13.34 53.79
C GLY A 270 -12.35 13.36 52.81
N VAL A 271 -12.58 13.03 51.54
CA VAL A 271 -11.59 13.14 50.46
C VAL A 271 -11.73 14.52 49.80
N LEU A 272 -10.60 15.14 49.47
CA LEU A 272 -10.58 16.41 48.72
C LEU A 272 -10.75 16.13 47.22
N ALA A 273 -11.77 16.70 46.59
CA ALA A 273 -11.84 16.85 45.14
C ALA A 273 -11.52 18.29 44.73
N GLN A 274 -10.92 18.44 43.55
CA GLN A 274 -10.78 19.72 42.85
C GLN A 274 -11.18 19.55 41.38
N PRO A 275 -12.10 20.39 40.84
CA PRO A 275 -12.85 21.43 41.56
C PRO A 275 -13.79 20.83 42.64
N PRO A 276 -14.16 21.58 43.69
CA PRO A 276 -15.23 21.20 44.60
C PRO A 276 -16.56 21.08 43.83
N GLY A 277 -17.39 20.10 44.16
CA GLY A 277 -18.69 19.92 43.51
C GLY A 277 -19.28 18.53 43.74
N GLU A 278 -20.47 18.30 43.16
CA GLU A 278 -21.11 16.98 43.12
C GLU A 278 -20.28 16.03 42.23
N LEU A 279 -20.09 14.79 42.69
CA LEU A 279 -19.38 13.76 41.92
C LEU A 279 -20.28 13.24 40.79
N THR A 280 -20.30 13.97 39.68
CA THR A 280 -21.01 13.57 38.46
C THR A 280 -20.36 12.33 37.84
N THR A 281 -21.16 11.54 37.09
CA THR A 281 -20.59 10.54 36.18
C THR A 281 -19.67 11.25 35.18
N PRO A 282 -18.39 10.86 35.05
CA PRO A 282 -17.47 11.51 34.12
C PRO A 282 -18.06 11.54 32.71
N ASP A 283 -18.10 12.73 32.11
CA ASP A 283 -18.43 12.88 30.71
C ASP A 283 -17.34 12.16 29.89
N SER A 284 -17.74 11.13 29.14
CA SER A 284 -16.82 10.31 28.35
C SER A 284 -16.26 11.02 27.12
N ARG A 285 -16.58 12.31 26.92
CA ARG A 285 -15.96 13.19 25.92
C ARG A 285 -14.61 13.71 26.44
N PHE A 286 -13.62 12.82 26.50
CA PHE A 286 -12.26 13.15 26.91
C PHE A 286 -11.59 14.12 25.92
N THR A 287 -11.25 15.33 26.39
CA THR A 287 -10.31 16.20 25.68
C THR A 287 -8.89 15.80 26.03
N VAL A 288 -8.14 15.33 25.03
CA VAL A 288 -6.77 14.84 25.20
C VAL A 288 -5.81 16.04 25.36
N PRO A 289 -4.96 16.09 26.40
CA PRO A 289 -3.97 17.17 26.54
C PRO A 289 -2.94 17.19 25.38
N ASP A 290 -2.55 18.38 24.97
CA ASP A 290 -1.59 18.65 23.86
C ASP A 290 -0.24 17.93 23.97
N MET A 291 0.11 17.38 25.15
CA MET A 291 1.36 16.64 25.37
C MET A 291 1.32 15.17 24.88
N SER A 292 0.18 14.71 24.37
CA SER A 292 -0.03 13.31 23.95
C SER A 292 0.69 12.97 22.64
N TYR A 293 0.83 13.94 21.74
CA TYR A 293 1.43 13.78 20.42
C TYR A 293 2.77 14.49 20.29
N VAL A 294 3.60 14.01 19.36
CA VAL A 294 4.75 14.76 18.83
C VAL A 294 4.37 15.41 17.50
N SER A 295 4.76 16.65 17.27
CA SER A 295 4.77 17.26 15.92
C SER A 295 6.20 17.48 15.44
N ALA A 296 6.41 17.48 14.13
CA ALA A 296 7.74 17.43 13.57
C ALA A 296 7.87 18.12 12.21
N GLU A 297 8.94 18.92 12.04
CA GLU A 297 9.41 19.42 10.75
C GLU A 297 10.80 18.83 10.47
N VAL A 298 10.95 18.12 9.35
CA VAL A 298 12.22 17.56 8.89
C VAL A 298 12.47 18.02 7.46
N ASP A 299 13.51 18.84 7.27
CA ASP A 299 13.74 19.57 6.02
C ASP A 299 15.20 19.51 5.56
N HIS A 300 15.42 19.32 4.25
CA HIS A 300 16.75 19.36 3.60
C HIS A 300 17.84 18.53 4.31
N SER A 301 17.45 17.40 4.91
CA SER A 301 18.29 16.65 5.85
C SER A 301 18.62 15.23 5.36
N THR A 302 19.56 14.57 6.01
CA THR A 302 19.97 13.20 5.70
C THR A 302 19.99 12.36 6.96
N VAL A 303 19.42 11.17 6.89
CA VAL A 303 19.44 10.16 7.94
C VAL A 303 20.08 8.89 7.36
N THR A 304 21.13 8.35 7.97
CA THR A 304 21.94 7.29 7.35
C THR A 304 22.50 6.28 8.34
N GLY A 305 22.46 4.98 8.03
CA GLY A 305 23.09 3.94 8.87
C GLY A 305 22.38 3.65 10.22
N ASN A 306 21.24 4.29 10.48
CA ASN A 306 20.44 4.02 11.67
C ASN A 306 19.84 2.60 11.64
N THR A 307 19.37 2.08 12.78
CA THR A 307 18.64 0.79 12.75
C THR A 307 17.32 0.94 12.01
N TYR A 308 16.47 1.88 12.43
CA TYR A 308 15.38 2.41 11.62
C TYR A 308 15.77 3.81 11.19
N GLY A 309 15.57 4.16 9.92
CA GLY A 309 15.99 5.45 9.39
C GLY A 309 15.39 6.62 10.17
N LEU A 310 14.08 6.83 10.01
CA LEU A 310 13.29 7.75 10.82
C LEU A 310 12.02 7.02 11.27
N PHE A 311 11.84 6.88 12.59
CA PHE A 311 10.67 6.24 13.19
C PHE A 311 9.75 7.30 13.80
N VAL A 312 8.46 7.28 13.43
CA VAL A 312 7.45 8.22 13.91
C VAL A 312 6.22 7.44 14.39
N SER A 313 5.67 7.72 15.57
CA SER A 313 4.45 7.06 16.10
C SER A 313 3.75 7.99 17.09
N GLY A 314 2.42 8.01 17.17
CA GLY A 314 1.72 8.93 18.08
C GLY A 314 2.04 10.40 17.75
N ALA A 315 1.85 10.79 16.49
CA ALA A 315 2.29 12.06 15.95
C ALA A 315 1.20 12.74 15.12
N THR A 316 1.16 14.07 15.14
CA THR A 316 0.23 14.86 14.34
C THR A 316 0.91 16.09 13.76
N GLY A 317 0.55 16.48 12.53
CA GLY A 317 1.21 17.59 11.84
C GLY A 317 2.69 17.33 11.60
N VAL A 318 3.00 16.22 10.93
CA VAL A 318 4.37 15.82 10.59
C VAL A 318 4.67 16.22 9.15
N SER A 319 5.69 17.05 8.94
CA SER A 319 6.20 17.40 7.61
C SER A 319 7.60 16.87 7.42
N ILE A 320 7.83 16.08 6.37
CA ILE A 320 9.14 15.54 6.00
C ILE A 320 9.39 15.89 4.53
N THR A 321 10.33 16.80 4.29
CA THR A 321 10.53 17.48 3.02
C THR A 321 12.00 17.43 2.59
N ASP A 322 12.27 17.22 1.30
CA ASP A 322 13.63 17.26 0.68
C ASP A 322 14.70 16.42 1.42
N THR A 323 14.26 15.30 2.01
CA THR A 323 15.04 14.52 2.97
C THR A 323 15.51 13.19 2.38
N LYS A 324 16.66 12.69 2.85
CA LYS A 324 17.25 11.42 2.41
C LYS A 324 17.33 10.45 3.58
N VAL A 325 16.81 9.24 3.43
CA VAL A 325 16.87 8.16 4.41
C VAL A 325 17.59 6.98 3.76
N LEU A 326 18.80 6.67 4.23
CA LEU A 326 19.77 5.87 3.50
C LEU A 326 20.32 4.72 4.36
N LYS A 327 20.44 3.52 3.80
CA LYS A 327 21.22 2.43 4.42
C LYS A 327 20.82 2.12 5.87
N SER A 328 19.53 2.20 6.18
CA SER A 328 19.03 1.76 7.48
C SER A 328 19.12 0.24 7.55
N PHE A 329 19.44 -0.33 8.72
CA PHE A 329 19.52 -1.79 8.88
C PHE A 329 18.16 -2.46 8.67
N GLN A 330 17.08 -1.79 9.08
CA GLN A 330 15.68 -2.21 8.94
C GLN A 330 15.00 -1.28 7.90
N ASP A 331 13.75 -0.88 8.15
CA ASP A 331 13.02 0.05 7.29
C ASP A 331 13.62 1.47 7.27
N GLY A 332 13.41 2.18 6.16
CA GLY A 332 13.79 3.59 5.98
C GLY A 332 12.91 4.57 6.77
N LEU A 333 11.85 5.09 6.16
CA LEU A 333 10.89 5.96 6.85
C LEU A 333 9.70 5.14 7.36
N VAL A 334 9.52 5.10 8.68
CA VAL A 334 8.43 4.39 9.34
C VAL A 334 7.49 5.37 10.02
N LEU A 335 6.35 5.62 9.39
CA LEU A 335 5.17 6.21 10.02
C LEU A 335 4.37 5.06 10.65
N HIS A 336 4.64 4.80 11.92
CA HIS A 336 4.03 3.74 12.71
C HIS A 336 2.63 4.16 13.23
N ARG A 337 2.07 3.43 14.20
CA ARG A 337 0.72 3.65 14.72
C ARG A 337 0.49 5.07 15.20
N TYR A 338 -0.73 5.53 14.96
CA TYR A 338 -1.26 6.81 15.43
C TYR A 338 -0.48 8.02 14.88
N VAL A 339 -0.06 7.94 13.62
CA VAL A 339 0.39 9.12 12.86
C VAL A 339 -0.79 9.62 12.03
N THR A 340 -1.20 10.87 12.29
CA THR A 340 -2.34 11.52 11.62
C THR A 340 -1.90 12.82 10.98
N ASN A 341 -2.45 13.18 9.81
CA ASN A 341 -2.16 14.44 9.12
C ASN A 341 -0.63 14.64 8.93
N ALA A 342 -0.04 13.84 8.04
CA ALA A 342 1.40 13.83 7.79
C ALA A 342 1.71 13.91 6.30
N ASP A 343 2.59 14.85 5.93
CA ASP A 343 3.01 15.10 4.56
C ASP A 343 4.48 14.73 4.38
N VAL A 344 4.75 13.84 3.42
CA VAL A 344 6.09 13.39 3.05
C VAL A 344 6.35 13.77 1.61
N GLU A 345 7.17 14.79 1.39
CA GLU A 345 7.44 15.36 0.08
C GLU A 345 8.91 15.21 -0.35
N ARG A 346 9.15 14.94 -1.64
CA ARG A 346 10.49 14.92 -2.26
C ARG A 346 11.54 14.09 -1.49
N THR A 347 11.10 13.04 -0.81
CA THR A 347 11.94 12.26 0.10
C THR A 347 12.51 11.03 -0.61
N LEU A 348 13.80 10.75 -0.42
CA LEU A 348 14.49 9.58 -0.98
C LEU A 348 14.72 8.55 0.11
N SER A 349 14.14 7.36 -0.01
CA SER A 349 14.43 6.20 0.84
C SER A 349 15.17 5.13 0.05
N LYS A 350 16.45 4.86 0.38
CA LYS A 350 17.35 4.07 -0.47
C LYS A 350 18.32 3.15 0.29
N ASP A 351 18.56 1.97 -0.30
CA ASP A 351 19.51 0.94 0.18
C ASP A 351 19.21 0.45 1.62
N ASN A 352 17.97 0.56 2.10
CA ASN A 352 17.60 0.08 3.44
C ASN A 352 17.36 -1.44 3.42
N GLY A 353 17.69 -2.14 4.52
CA GLY A 353 17.50 -3.59 4.61
C GLY A 353 16.04 -4.03 4.51
N GLY A 354 15.14 -3.26 5.15
CA GLY A 354 13.69 -3.46 5.08
C GLY A 354 13.02 -2.71 3.92
N ASN A 355 11.86 -2.13 4.19
CA ASN A 355 11.07 -1.37 3.23
C ASN A 355 11.58 0.09 3.09
N GLY A 356 11.30 0.72 1.96
CA GLY A 356 11.60 2.14 1.75
C GLY A 356 10.74 3.06 2.63
N PHE A 357 9.43 2.96 2.49
CA PHE A 357 8.44 3.71 3.26
C PHE A 357 7.40 2.77 3.87
N VAL A 358 7.08 2.96 5.14
CA VAL A 358 6.08 2.18 5.88
C VAL A 358 5.07 3.12 6.53
N LEU A 359 3.82 3.03 6.10
CA LEU A 359 2.64 3.56 6.79
C LEU A 359 1.97 2.36 7.48
N ALA A 360 2.13 2.24 8.79
CA ALA A 360 1.65 1.10 9.56
C ALA A 360 0.13 1.17 9.84
N ARG A 361 -0.39 0.17 10.57
CA ARG A 361 -1.75 0.22 11.12
C ARG A 361 -1.97 1.49 11.93
N ALA A 362 -3.18 2.04 11.89
CA ALA A 362 -3.53 3.30 12.55
C ALA A 362 -2.77 4.54 12.07
N THR A 363 -2.27 4.58 10.83
CA THR A 363 -1.97 5.85 10.13
C THR A 363 -3.18 6.34 9.36
N GLN A 364 -3.46 7.65 9.40
CA GLN A 364 -4.57 8.28 8.66
C GLN A 364 -4.16 9.62 8.09
N GLN A 365 -4.76 10.03 6.96
CA GLN A 365 -4.49 11.33 6.33
C GLN A 365 -2.98 11.55 6.08
N VAL A 366 -2.30 10.50 5.61
CA VAL A 366 -0.88 10.57 5.27
C VAL A 366 -0.70 10.65 3.76
N GLN A 367 0.02 11.67 3.30
CA GLN A 367 0.29 11.91 1.89
C GLN A 367 1.78 11.74 1.61
N VAL A 368 2.13 10.86 0.67
CA VAL A 368 3.51 10.68 0.19
C VAL A 368 3.60 11.12 -1.27
N THR A 369 4.29 12.23 -1.53
CA THR A 369 4.29 12.90 -2.83
C THR A 369 5.70 13.14 -3.35
N GLY A 370 5.91 12.92 -4.66
CA GLY A 370 7.20 13.21 -5.32
C GLY A 370 8.40 12.45 -4.77
N SER A 371 8.16 11.35 -4.04
CA SER A 371 9.17 10.64 -3.26
C SER A 371 9.72 9.42 -4.00
N THR A 372 10.89 8.91 -3.61
CA THR A 372 11.58 7.82 -4.31
C THR A 372 11.99 6.72 -3.35
N ALA A 373 11.52 5.50 -3.58
CA ALA A 373 11.93 4.29 -2.88
C ALA A 373 12.79 3.41 -3.82
N ARG A 374 14.09 3.28 -3.54
CA ARG A 374 15.02 2.58 -4.45
C ARG A 374 15.98 1.60 -3.77
N GLY A 375 16.10 0.39 -4.31
CA GLY A 375 17.12 -0.57 -3.86
C GLY A 375 16.95 -1.04 -2.42
N ASN A 376 15.73 -0.99 -1.86
CA ASN A 376 15.45 -1.48 -0.52
C ASN A 376 15.18 -2.99 -0.56
N GLY A 377 15.55 -3.75 0.48
CA GLY A 377 15.38 -5.21 0.50
C GLY A 377 13.91 -5.66 0.48
N GLY A 378 13.02 -4.88 1.09
CA GLY A 378 11.58 -5.11 1.12
C GLY A 378 10.80 -4.46 -0.02
N ASN A 379 9.63 -3.91 0.31
CA ASN A 379 8.82 -3.13 -0.63
C ASN A 379 9.36 -1.70 -0.77
N GLY A 380 9.02 -1.03 -1.88
CA GLY A 380 9.24 0.40 -2.03
C GLY A 380 8.39 1.21 -1.06
N PHE A 381 7.07 1.05 -1.13
CA PHE A 381 6.09 1.66 -0.24
C PHE A 381 5.14 0.59 0.33
N THR A 382 4.86 0.63 1.64
CA THR A 382 3.89 -0.24 2.30
C THR A 382 2.87 0.61 3.06
N LEU A 383 1.58 0.44 2.76
CA LEU A 383 0.46 1.15 3.37
C LEU A 383 -0.46 0.15 4.05
N SER A 384 -0.67 0.26 5.35
CA SER A 384 -1.43 -0.72 6.12
C SER A 384 -2.60 -0.09 6.87
N GLY A 385 -3.76 0.06 6.24
CA GLY A 385 -4.98 0.52 6.93
C GLY A 385 -5.72 -0.57 7.76
N ARG A 386 -5.14 -1.78 7.93
CA ARG A 386 -5.77 -2.86 8.71
C ARG A 386 -6.16 -2.43 10.14
N PRO A 387 -7.30 -2.91 10.68
CA PRO A 387 -7.69 -2.73 12.07
C PRO A 387 -6.62 -3.15 13.09
N LEU A 388 -6.67 -2.54 14.28
CA LEU A 388 -5.75 -2.88 15.38
C LEU A 388 -6.14 -4.18 16.08
N ALA A 389 -7.45 -4.43 16.25
CA ALA A 389 -8.02 -5.70 16.70
C ALA A 389 -9.09 -6.26 15.72
N SER A 390 -9.48 -7.51 15.93
CA SER A 390 -10.55 -8.20 15.18
C SER A 390 -11.79 -8.50 16.05
N GLY A 391 -11.90 -7.86 17.20
CA GLY A 391 -12.90 -8.10 18.24
C GLY A 391 -12.47 -7.44 19.55
N PRO A 392 -13.17 -7.70 20.67
CA PRO A 392 -12.78 -7.21 21.99
C PRO A 392 -11.32 -7.58 22.32
N SER A 393 -10.56 -6.61 22.82
CA SER A 393 -9.16 -6.77 23.17
C SER A 393 -8.87 -6.19 24.55
N ALA A 394 -7.91 -6.77 25.27
CA ALA A 394 -7.56 -6.33 26.63
C ALA A 394 -7.04 -4.89 26.70
N SER A 395 -6.67 -4.30 25.57
CA SER A 395 -6.21 -2.92 25.44
C SER A 395 -7.18 -2.01 24.68
N GLY A 396 -8.44 -2.42 24.49
CA GLY A 396 -9.51 -1.57 23.95
C GLY A 396 -9.33 -1.14 22.49
N GLU A 397 -8.49 -1.82 21.71
CA GLU A 397 -8.16 -1.39 20.35
C GLU A 397 -9.37 -1.38 19.40
N SER A 398 -9.41 -0.38 18.51
CA SER A 398 -10.45 -0.29 17.48
C SER A 398 -10.39 -1.46 16.47
N ILE A 399 -11.59 -1.90 16.09
CA ILE A 399 -11.84 -2.86 15.01
C ILE A 399 -12.09 -2.16 13.65
N SER A 400 -12.11 -0.83 13.62
CA SER A 400 -12.28 -0.04 12.40
C SER A 400 -11.02 -0.07 11.53
N SER A 401 -11.22 -0.02 10.22
CA SER A 401 -10.14 0.21 9.25
C SER A 401 -9.70 1.67 9.25
N TYR A 402 -8.40 1.88 9.03
CA TYR A 402 -7.76 3.19 8.92
C TYR A 402 -7.52 3.54 7.44
N GLY A 403 -7.42 4.82 7.10
CA GLY A 403 -7.59 5.24 5.72
C GLY A 403 -7.21 6.67 5.38
N ASN A 404 -7.61 7.11 4.20
CA ASN A 404 -7.31 8.42 3.63
C ASN A 404 -5.79 8.62 3.42
N ASN A 405 -5.09 7.56 3.03
CA ASN A 405 -3.63 7.56 2.85
C ASN A 405 -3.30 7.47 1.35
N SER A 406 -2.28 8.20 0.89
CA SER A 406 -1.93 8.25 -0.53
C SER A 406 -0.43 8.18 -0.83
N VAL A 407 -0.10 7.58 -1.98
CA VAL A 407 1.19 7.71 -2.64
C VAL A 407 0.97 8.29 -4.04
N SER A 408 1.49 9.49 -4.28
CA SER A 408 1.29 10.22 -5.54
C SER A 408 2.62 10.63 -6.19
N ASN A 409 2.66 10.64 -7.52
CA ASN A 409 3.75 11.22 -8.32
C ASN A 409 5.16 10.71 -7.92
N SER A 410 5.23 9.49 -7.36
CA SER A 410 6.41 8.92 -6.70
C SER A 410 7.01 7.79 -7.52
N THR A 411 8.25 7.39 -7.20
CA THR A 411 8.98 6.32 -7.89
C THR A 411 9.31 5.17 -6.95
N ALA A 412 8.99 3.93 -7.36
CA ALA A 412 9.50 2.71 -6.74
C ALA A 412 10.36 1.96 -7.76
N GLU A 413 11.65 1.75 -7.48
CA GLU A 413 12.62 1.22 -8.44
C GLU A 413 13.54 0.19 -7.78
N ASP A 414 13.71 -0.98 -8.40
CA ASP A 414 14.67 -2.01 -7.98
C ASP A 414 14.60 -2.42 -6.49
N ASN A 415 13.40 -2.42 -5.90
CA ASN A 415 13.18 -2.93 -4.55
C ASN A 415 13.02 -4.46 -4.57
N GLY A 416 13.52 -5.15 -3.54
CA GLY A 416 13.63 -6.61 -3.51
C GLY A 416 12.30 -7.35 -3.56
N ARG A 417 11.18 -6.69 -3.22
CA ARG A 417 9.85 -7.28 -3.25
C ARG A 417 8.85 -6.53 -4.14
N TYR A 418 7.92 -5.76 -3.58
CA TYR A 418 6.89 -5.07 -4.35
C TYR A 418 7.21 -3.58 -4.51
N GLY A 419 6.73 -2.96 -5.59
CA GLY A 419 6.80 -1.51 -5.72
C GLY A 419 5.98 -0.80 -4.63
N ILE A 420 4.69 -1.13 -4.54
CA ILE A 420 3.73 -0.57 -3.59
C ILE A 420 2.82 -1.70 -3.07
N GLU A 421 2.75 -1.91 -1.75
CA GLU A 421 1.78 -2.83 -1.10
C GLU A 421 0.74 -2.05 -0.28
N ILE A 422 -0.53 -2.41 -0.44
CA ILE A 422 -1.66 -1.91 0.35
C ILE A 422 -2.26 -3.09 1.11
N LEU A 423 -2.29 -2.99 2.43
CA LEU A 423 -2.80 -3.98 3.37
C LEU A 423 -4.02 -3.40 4.10
N GLY A 424 -5.21 -3.81 3.69
CA GLY A 424 -6.48 -3.33 4.25
C GLY A 424 -6.67 -1.82 4.13
N GLY A 425 -7.57 -1.29 4.94
CA GLY A 425 -7.86 0.14 5.00
C GLY A 425 -9.04 0.58 4.13
N VAL A 426 -9.34 1.87 4.21
CA VAL A 426 -10.38 2.54 3.42
C VAL A 426 -9.81 3.76 2.71
N ASP A 427 -10.26 4.02 1.49
CA ASP A 427 -9.90 5.22 0.71
C ASP A 427 -8.38 5.41 0.60
N VAL A 428 -7.74 4.52 -0.16
CA VAL A 428 -6.28 4.50 -0.36
C VAL A 428 -5.94 4.83 -1.81
N GLY A 429 -5.20 5.92 -2.01
CA GLY A 429 -4.83 6.42 -3.34
C GLY A 429 -3.41 6.04 -3.75
N VAL A 430 -3.25 5.43 -4.93
CA VAL A 430 -1.96 5.19 -5.58
C VAL A 430 -2.03 5.76 -7.00
N GLN A 431 -1.44 6.95 -7.18
CA GLN A 431 -1.74 7.83 -8.31
C GLN A 431 -0.47 8.34 -9.02
N ASN A 432 -0.43 8.23 -10.35
CA ASN A 432 0.64 8.79 -11.20
C ASN A 432 2.07 8.33 -10.82
N ASN A 433 2.22 7.15 -10.21
CA ASN A 433 3.53 6.65 -9.79
C ASN A 433 4.24 5.90 -10.93
N ASN A 434 5.58 5.87 -10.88
CA ASN A 434 6.42 5.08 -11.77
C ASN A 434 7.04 3.92 -10.98
N VAL A 435 6.68 2.69 -11.33
CA VAL A 435 7.12 1.46 -10.65
C VAL A 435 7.95 0.60 -11.61
N ARG A 436 9.19 0.26 -11.23
CA ARG A 436 10.14 -0.48 -12.08
C ARG A 436 10.78 -1.65 -11.34
N GLY A 437 10.85 -2.78 -12.03
CA GLY A 437 11.39 -4.02 -11.49
C GLY A 437 10.51 -4.60 -10.38
N GLY A 438 11.14 -5.43 -9.54
CA GLY A 438 10.47 -6.14 -8.45
C GLY A 438 9.60 -7.32 -8.90
N ASP A 439 9.12 -8.06 -7.91
CA ASP A 439 8.31 -9.27 -8.10
C ASP A 439 6.86 -8.93 -8.54
N MET A 440 6.27 -7.93 -7.89
CA MET A 440 4.99 -7.34 -8.28
C MET A 440 5.03 -5.81 -8.17
N GLY A 441 4.24 -5.12 -8.98
CA GLY A 441 4.29 -3.65 -9.07
C GLY A 441 3.47 -2.99 -7.99
N ILE A 442 2.14 -3.06 -8.11
CA ILE A 442 1.18 -2.53 -7.12
C ILE A 442 0.30 -3.68 -6.62
N VAL A 443 0.26 -3.91 -5.32
CA VAL A 443 -0.45 -5.03 -4.69
C VAL A 443 -1.45 -4.49 -3.67
N ALA A 444 -2.75 -4.59 -3.93
CA ALA A 444 -3.80 -4.28 -2.97
C ALA A 444 -4.43 -5.55 -2.40
N ARG A 445 -4.52 -5.66 -1.07
CA ARG A 445 -5.00 -6.88 -0.41
C ARG A 445 -5.48 -6.72 1.02
N LYS A 446 -6.02 -7.80 1.60
CA LYS A 446 -6.47 -7.92 3.01
C LYS A 446 -7.63 -6.99 3.34
N ASP A 447 -8.74 -7.18 2.62
CA ASP A 447 -10.02 -6.55 2.91
C ASP A 447 -9.98 -5.01 2.82
N ALA A 448 -9.16 -4.49 1.91
CA ALA A 448 -9.09 -3.06 1.60
C ALA A 448 -10.36 -2.61 0.87
N SER A 449 -10.81 -1.37 1.10
CA SER A 449 -12.02 -0.82 0.49
C SER A 449 -11.74 0.54 -0.16
N LYS A 450 -12.39 0.82 -1.29
CA LYS A 450 -12.22 2.07 -2.07
C LYS A 450 -10.76 2.35 -2.41
N VAL A 451 -10.04 1.36 -2.94
CA VAL A 451 -8.65 1.53 -3.37
C VAL A 451 -8.61 2.13 -4.78
N ALA A 452 -7.95 3.27 -4.97
CA ALA A 452 -7.82 3.95 -6.26
C ALA A 452 -6.40 3.82 -6.82
N ILE A 453 -6.20 2.97 -7.82
CA ILE A 453 -4.96 2.75 -8.56
C ILE A 453 -5.10 3.42 -9.92
N THR A 454 -4.62 4.66 -10.05
CA THR A 454 -4.93 5.52 -11.21
C THR A 454 -3.69 6.12 -11.87
N GLY A 455 -3.58 6.03 -13.19
CA GLY A 455 -2.56 6.74 -13.97
C GLY A 455 -1.11 6.31 -13.72
N ASN A 456 -0.89 5.17 -13.06
CA ASN A 456 0.46 4.69 -12.75
C ASN A 456 1.11 4.06 -13.99
N ARG A 457 2.44 4.16 -14.09
CA ARG A 457 3.26 3.42 -15.07
C ARG A 457 4.07 2.34 -14.37
N LEU A 458 3.89 1.10 -14.80
CA LEU A 458 4.52 -0.08 -14.23
C LEU A 458 5.31 -0.79 -15.33
N LYS A 459 6.58 -1.11 -15.07
CA LYS A 459 7.45 -1.78 -16.04
C LYS A 459 8.34 -2.85 -15.43
N GLY A 460 8.37 -4.03 -16.05
CA GLY A 460 9.36 -5.08 -15.76
C GLY A 460 9.11 -5.86 -14.47
N GLN A 461 7.85 -6.06 -14.08
CA GLN A 461 7.48 -6.86 -12.91
C GLN A 461 7.52 -8.35 -13.25
N ILE A 462 8.12 -9.18 -12.39
CA ILE A 462 8.31 -10.61 -12.68
C ILE A 462 6.96 -11.34 -12.82
N ARG A 463 6.01 -11.11 -11.91
CA ARG A 463 4.74 -11.88 -11.86
C ARG A 463 3.50 -11.06 -12.22
N GLN A 464 3.29 -9.93 -11.55
CA GLN A 464 2.09 -9.10 -11.74
C GLN A 464 2.44 -7.62 -11.79
N GLY A 465 1.94 -6.90 -12.80
CA GLY A 465 1.94 -5.44 -12.79
C GLY A 465 1.08 -4.93 -11.64
N ILE A 466 -0.23 -5.15 -11.72
CA ILE A 466 -1.19 -4.80 -10.66
C ILE A 466 -1.87 -6.08 -10.14
N SER A 467 -1.86 -6.30 -8.83
CA SER A 467 -2.53 -7.43 -8.16
C SER A 467 -3.53 -6.92 -7.13
N VAL A 468 -4.82 -7.24 -7.29
CA VAL A 468 -5.88 -6.96 -6.29
C VAL A 468 -6.46 -8.28 -5.79
N ARG A 469 -6.25 -8.60 -4.51
CA ARG A 469 -6.55 -9.94 -3.99
C ARG A 469 -6.87 -10.00 -2.49
N ASP A 470 -7.34 -11.14 -1.99
CA ASP A 470 -7.61 -11.34 -0.56
C ASP A 470 -8.68 -10.33 -0.03
N GLY A 471 -9.87 -10.29 -0.64
CA GLY A 471 -11.06 -9.62 -0.10
C GLY A 471 -11.27 -8.13 -0.45
N VAL A 472 -10.55 -7.57 -1.41
CA VAL A 472 -10.63 -6.12 -1.72
C VAL A 472 -11.98 -5.76 -2.36
N THR A 473 -12.58 -4.67 -1.91
CA THR A 473 -13.87 -4.16 -2.40
C THR A 473 -13.77 -2.78 -3.02
N ALA A 474 -14.55 -2.52 -4.08
CA ALA A 474 -14.61 -1.23 -4.76
C ALA A 474 -13.23 -0.69 -5.21
N ALA A 475 -12.35 -1.57 -5.68
CA ALA A 475 -11.08 -1.16 -6.26
C ALA A 475 -11.30 -0.53 -7.64
N GLN A 476 -10.71 0.66 -7.87
CA GLN A 476 -10.69 1.33 -9.16
C GLN A 476 -9.28 1.22 -9.75
N ILE A 477 -9.14 0.53 -10.88
CA ILE A 477 -7.88 0.36 -11.61
C ILE A 477 -8.06 1.09 -12.94
N THR A 478 -7.68 2.37 -13.01
CA THR A 478 -8.02 3.24 -14.14
C THR A 478 -6.82 3.90 -14.80
N GLY A 479 -6.73 3.81 -16.13
CA GLY A 479 -5.74 4.59 -16.90
C GLY A 479 -4.28 4.24 -16.64
N ASN A 480 -3.98 3.07 -16.05
CA ASN A 480 -2.61 2.64 -15.79
C ASN A 480 -1.96 2.08 -17.06
N ILE A 481 -0.64 2.20 -17.14
CA ILE A 481 0.20 1.60 -18.18
C ILE A 481 1.03 0.49 -17.54
N VAL A 482 0.89 -0.75 -18.01
CA VAL A 482 1.66 -1.90 -17.55
C VAL A 482 2.44 -2.47 -18.73
N GLU A 483 3.77 -2.54 -18.61
CA GLU A 483 4.69 -2.97 -19.64
C GLU A 483 5.55 -4.15 -19.16
N ASN A 484 5.68 -5.21 -19.96
CA ASN A 484 6.62 -6.31 -19.70
C ASN A 484 6.43 -6.96 -18.31
N ALA A 485 5.24 -7.51 -18.07
CA ALA A 485 4.91 -8.28 -16.86
C ALA A 485 4.21 -9.60 -17.24
N ASP A 486 4.39 -10.68 -16.47
CA ASP A 486 3.77 -11.97 -16.83
C ASP A 486 2.24 -11.87 -16.92
N THR A 487 1.64 -11.34 -15.85
CA THR A 487 0.24 -10.91 -15.87
C THR A 487 0.14 -9.39 -15.69
N GLY A 488 -0.55 -8.70 -16.61
CA GLY A 488 -0.71 -7.24 -16.56
C GLY A 488 -1.51 -6.78 -15.33
N VAL A 489 -2.76 -7.25 -15.23
CA VAL A 489 -3.65 -7.03 -14.08
C VAL A 489 -4.20 -8.36 -13.59
N TYR A 490 -4.07 -8.63 -12.29
CA TYR A 490 -4.53 -9.86 -11.65
C TYR A 490 -5.53 -9.55 -10.54
N ILE A 491 -6.75 -10.08 -10.64
CA ILE A 491 -7.80 -9.92 -9.64
C ILE A 491 -8.13 -11.31 -9.06
N ARG A 492 -8.08 -11.48 -7.73
CA ARG A 492 -8.51 -12.73 -7.08
C ARG A 492 -9.35 -12.50 -5.82
N ASP A 493 -10.53 -13.12 -5.76
CA ASP A 493 -11.41 -13.05 -4.57
C ASP A 493 -11.60 -11.59 -4.11
N SER A 494 -11.94 -10.71 -5.06
CA SER A 494 -11.98 -9.25 -4.92
C SER A 494 -12.83 -8.62 -6.02
N VAL A 495 -13.40 -7.44 -5.77
CA VAL A 495 -14.28 -6.71 -6.70
C VAL A 495 -13.58 -5.44 -7.20
N ALA A 496 -13.42 -5.32 -8.53
CA ALA A 496 -12.70 -4.21 -9.16
C ALA A 496 -13.35 -3.68 -10.44
N GLU A 497 -13.23 -2.38 -10.67
CA GLU A 497 -13.39 -1.74 -11.98
C GLU A 497 -12.03 -1.61 -12.64
N VAL A 498 -11.80 -2.36 -13.71
CA VAL A 498 -10.59 -2.33 -14.55
C VAL A 498 -10.93 -1.57 -15.83
N ARG A 499 -10.67 -0.25 -15.87
CA ARG A 499 -11.10 0.62 -16.96
C ARG A 499 -9.99 1.44 -17.63
N GLY A 500 -9.93 1.39 -18.96
CA GLY A 500 -9.07 2.29 -19.73
C GLY A 500 -7.56 2.09 -19.51
N ASN A 501 -7.14 0.93 -19.00
CA ASN A 501 -5.73 0.61 -18.80
C ASN A 501 -5.10 0.15 -20.11
N THR A 502 -3.79 0.35 -20.23
CA THR A 502 -2.96 -0.11 -21.34
C THR A 502 -2.00 -1.17 -20.83
N VAL A 503 -2.15 -2.41 -21.30
CA VAL A 503 -1.24 -3.53 -21.02
C VAL A 503 -0.46 -3.84 -22.29
N GLN A 504 0.87 -3.85 -22.21
CA GLN A 504 1.79 -4.10 -23.32
C GLN A 504 2.82 -5.16 -22.93
N ASP A 505 3.20 -5.99 -23.90
CA ASP A 505 4.23 -7.03 -23.78
C ASP A 505 4.00 -7.99 -22.59
N ALA A 506 2.74 -8.31 -22.28
CA ALA A 506 2.44 -9.32 -21.26
C ALA A 506 2.75 -10.74 -21.80
N THR A 507 3.34 -11.60 -20.97
CA THR A 507 3.86 -12.93 -21.40
C THR A 507 2.96 -14.12 -21.06
N ASN A 508 1.83 -13.88 -20.40
CA ASN A 508 0.86 -14.93 -20.04
C ASN A 508 -0.58 -14.43 -20.10
N HIS A 509 -0.94 -13.41 -19.31
CA HIS A 509 -2.30 -12.85 -19.31
C HIS A 509 -2.31 -11.32 -19.29
N GLY A 510 -3.17 -10.70 -20.10
CA GLY A 510 -3.36 -9.25 -20.05
C GLY A 510 -4.08 -8.82 -18.77
N VAL A 511 -5.28 -9.36 -18.59
CA VAL A 511 -6.08 -9.29 -17.35
C VAL A 511 -6.46 -10.71 -16.95
N SER A 512 -6.36 -11.07 -15.67
CA SER A 512 -6.75 -12.40 -15.16
C SER A 512 -7.67 -12.26 -13.95
N MET A 513 -8.79 -12.97 -13.98
CA MET A 513 -9.82 -13.00 -12.94
C MET A 513 -9.91 -14.40 -12.32
N VAL A 514 -9.84 -14.49 -10.99
CA VAL A 514 -9.79 -15.78 -10.27
C VAL A 514 -10.68 -15.75 -9.03
N GLY A 515 -11.42 -16.83 -8.77
CA GLY A 515 -12.25 -16.96 -7.57
C GLY A 515 -13.42 -15.97 -7.55
N GLY A 516 -13.84 -15.53 -6.37
CA GLY A 516 -15.03 -14.69 -6.19
C GLY A 516 -14.80 -13.25 -6.68
N VAL A 517 -15.27 -12.92 -7.88
CA VAL A 517 -15.06 -11.60 -8.52
C VAL A 517 -16.35 -10.94 -9.00
N GLY A 518 -17.51 -11.46 -8.61
CA GLY A 518 -18.82 -10.97 -9.00
C GLY A 518 -19.00 -9.46 -8.75
N GLY A 519 -19.62 -8.76 -9.71
CA GLY A 519 -19.75 -7.30 -9.72
C GLY A 519 -18.55 -6.55 -10.30
N SER A 520 -17.46 -7.24 -10.66
CA SER A 520 -16.32 -6.60 -11.34
C SER A 520 -16.67 -6.17 -12.77
N THR A 521 -16.00 -5.13 -13.25
CA THR A 521 -16.15 -4.61 -14.63
C THR A 521 -14.79 -4.51 -15.30
N ILE A 522 -14.66 -4.99 -16.53
CA ILE A 522 -13.44 -4.89 -17.35
C ILE A 522 -13.82 -4.18 -18.66
N SER A 523 -13.45 -2.91 -18.82
CA SER A 523 -13.87 -2.16 -20.01
C SER A 523 -12.89 -1.13 -20.56
N TYR A 524 -12.95 -0.90 -21.88
CA TYR A 524 -12.12 0.09 -22.58
C TYR A 524 -10.60 -0.09 -22.44
N ASN A 525 -10.12 -1.26 -22.00
CA ASN A 525 -8.69 -1.53 -21.88
C ASN A 525 -8.07 -1.86 -23.24
N VAL A 526 -6.81 -1.46 -23.46
CA VAL A 526 -5.99 -1.88 -24.61
C VAL A 526 -5.01 -2.93 -24.11
N ILE A 527 -5.04 -4.13 -24.71
CA ILE A 527 -4.33 -5.29 -24.20
C ILE A 527 -3.53 -5.94 -25.35
N ALA A 528 -2.21 -5.89 -25.24
CA ALA A 528 -1.24 -6.49 -26.16
C ALA A 528 -0.27 -7.40 -25.41
N GLY A 529 0.19 -8.46 -26.08
CA GLY A 529 1.06 -9.47 -25.47
C GLY A 529 0.99 -10.82 -26.17
N VAL A 530 1.65 -11.80 -25.58
CA VAL A 530 1.73 -13.20 -26.04
C VAL A 530 1.35 -14.09 -24.87
N GLY A 531 0.38 -14.98 -25.02
CA GLY A 531 -0.03 -15.87 -23.94
C GLY A 531 -1.39 -16.53 -24.14
N PRO A 532 -1.86 -17.38 -23.21
CA PRO A 532 -3.10 -18.13 -23.38
C PRO A 532 -4.37 -17.28 -23.54
N SER A 533 -4.41 -16.06 -22.99
CA SER A 533 -5.56 -15.16 -23.14
C SER A 533 -5.28 -13.70 -22.76
N ALA A 534 -5.80 -12.77 -23.57
CA ALA A 534 -5.78 -11.34 -23.24
C ALA A 534 -6.61 -11.02 -21.98
N VAL A 535 -7.72 -11.72 -21.79
CA VAL A 535 -8.57 -11.67 -20.59
C VAL A 535 -8.87 -13.11 -20.16
N ASP A 536 -8.29 -13.57 -19.05
CA ASP A 536 -8.64 -14.85 -18.41
C ASP A 536 -9.81 -14.69 -17.45
N THR A 537 -10.84 -15.51 -17.65
CA THR A 537 -12.02 -15.64 -16.77
C THR A 537 -12.36 -17.11 -16.48
N VAL A 538 -11.57 -18.08 -16.96
CA VAL A 538 -11.88 -19.52 -16.85
C VAL A 538 -11.96 -19.98 -15.39
N ARG A 539 -11.26 -19.25 -14.49
CA ARG A 539 -11.17 -19.52 -13.06
C ARG A 539 -12.00 -18.55 -12.21
N ALA A 540 -12.83 -17.72 -12.84
CA ALA A 540 -13.59 -16.67 -12.20
C ALA A 540 -15.00 -17.15 -11.81
N GLY A 541 -15.52 -16.63 -10.70
CA GLY A 541 -16.86 -16.94 -10.17
C GLY A 541 -17.67 -15.68 -9.88
N GLY A 542 -18.96 -15.75 -10.18
CA GLY A 542 -19.90 -14.62 -10.13
C GLY A 542 -19.97 -13.85 -11.46
N ASP A 543 -21.06 -13.10 -11.65
CA ASP A 543 -21.30 -12.33 -12.87
C ASP A 543 -20.40 -11.08 -12.94
N MET A 544 -19.87 -10.80 -14.13
CA MET A 544 -18.97 -9.66 -14.38
C MET A 544 -19.25 -9.04 -15.76
N ASP A 545 -19.05 -7.73 -15.88
CA ASP A 545 -19.28 -7.00 -17.13
C ASP A 545 -17.98 -6.82 -17.90
N ILE A 546 -17.86 -7.45 -19.08
CA ILE A 546 -16.67 -7.39 -19.94
C ILE A 546 -17.08 -6.82 -21.29
N LYS A 547 -16.68 -5.58 -21.56
CA LYS A 547 -17.13 -4.84 -22.76
C LYS A 547 -16.07 -3.91 -23.33
N LYS A 548 -16.00 -3.82 -24.66
CA LYS A 548 -15.21 -2.82 -25.39
C LYS A 548 -13.69 -2.81 -25.07
N ASN A 549 -13.12 -3.96 -24.71
CA ASN A 549 -11.67 -4.12 -24.59
C ASN A 549 -11.05 -4.40 -25.96
N GLN A 550 -9.90 -3.80 -26.25
CA GLN A 550 -9.17 -3.99 -27.50
C GLN A 550 -8.08 -5.06 -27.29
N THR A 551 -8.24 -6.21 -27.92
CA THR A 551 -7.35 -7.38 -27.77
C THR A 551 -6.75 -7.86 -29.10
N PHE A 552 -6.88 -7.06 -30.17
CA PHE A 552 -6.43 -7.42 -31.53
C PHE A 552 -4.91 -7.61 -31.65
N ALA A 553 -4.14 -7.03 -30.73
CA ALA A 553 -2.68 -7.15 -30.63
C ALA A 553 -2.25 -8.29 -29.68
N TRP A 554 -3.12 -9.26 -29.41
CA TRP A 554 -2.83 -10.42 -28.58
C TRP A 554 -2.49 -11.66 -29.42
N HIS A 555 -1.33 -12.26 -29.16
CA HIS A 555 -0.93 -13.55 -29.74
C HIS A 555 -1.32 -14.71 -28.83
N ASP A 556 -2.41 -15.39 -29.19
CA ASP A 556 -2.99 -16.51 -28.44
C ASP A 556 -2.18 -17.82 -28.61
N THR A 557 -1.43 -18.19 -27.57
CA THR A 557 -0.62 -19.42 -27.49
C THR A 557 -1.37 -20.65 -26.95
N SER A 558 -2.67 -20.54 -26.67
CA SER A 558 -3.46 -21.65 -26.12
C SER A 558 -3.54 -22.84 -27.08
N SER A 559 -3.60 -24.04 -26.48
CA SER A 559 -3.64 -25.32 -27.22
C SER A 559 -4.88 -25.43 -28.11
N PHE A 560 -4.74 -26.14 -29.24
CA PHE A 560 -5.84 -26.46 -30.15
C PHE A 560 -7.06 -27.04 -29.43
N TRP A 561 -6.84 -27.91 -28.42
CA TRP A 561 -7.93 -28.49 -27.63
C TRP A 561 -8.67 -27.47 -26.76
N THR A 562 -7.96 -26.46 -26.24
CA THR A 562 -8.56 -25.33 -25.50
C THR A 562 -9.41 -24.48 -26.44
N LYS A 563 -8.88 -24.15 -27.63
CA LYS A 563 -9.59 -23.43 -28.69
C LYS A 563 -10.85 -24.18 -29.14
N PHE A 564 -10.73 -25.48 -29.42
CA PHE A 564 -11.86 -26.32 -29.79
C PHE A 564 -12.94 -26.35 -28.69
N ARG A 565 -12.57 -26.55 -27.42
CA ARG A 565 -13.51 -26.55 -26.30
C ARG A 565 -14.21 -25.19 -26.13
N HIS A 566 -13.53 -24.08 -26.38
CA HIS A 566 -14.12 -22.74 -26.32
C HIS A 566 -15.15 -22.52 -27.45
N TYR A 567 -14.85 -22.95 -28.68
CA TYR A 567 -15.78 -22.84 -29.81
C TYR A 567 -16.89 -23.92 -29.83
N ALA A 568 -16.74 -25.02 -29.08
CA ALA A 568 -17.71 -26.12 -29.00
C ALA A 568 -18.83 -25.87 -27.98
N SER A 569 -19.41 -24.66 -27.96
CA SER A 569 -20.64 -24.38 -27.21
C SER A 569 -21.82 -25.24 -27.71
N PRO A 570 -22.83 -25.55 -26.87
CA PRO A 570 -23.99 -26.32 -27.33
C PRO A 570 -24.71 -25.69 -28.52
N MET A 571 -24.76 -24.35 -28.59
CA MET A 571 -25.41 -23.62 -29.68
C MET A 571 -24.59 -23.65 -30.98
N THR A 572 -23.27 -23.46 -30.92
CA THR A 572 -22.39 -23.57 -32.11
C THR A 572 -22.29 -25.00 -32.61
N LEU A 573 -22.30 -26.01 -31.73
CA LEU A 573 -22.41 -27.42 -32.12
C LEU A 573 -23.75 -27.72 -32.81
N LEU A 574 -24.86 -27.17 -32.31
CA LEU A 574 -26.17 -27.27 -32.94
C LEU A 574 -26.20 -26.61 -34.32
N TRP A 575 -25.66 -25.40 -34.47
CA TRP A 575 -25.56 -24.73 -35.78
C TRP A 575 -24.63 -25.47 -36.75
N ALA A 576 -23.50 -25.97 -36.29
CA ALA A 576 -22.59 -26.79 -37.10
C ALA A 576 -23.27 -28.10 -37.54
N PHE A 577 -24.06 -28.73 -36.68
CA PHE A 577 -24.85 -29.92 -37.00
C PHE A 577 -25.97 -29.62 -38.02
N ILE A 578 -26.68 -28.50 -37.89
CA ILE A 578 -27.68 -28.05 -38.88
C ILE A 578 -27.01 -27.78 -40.23
N LEU A 579 -25.86 -27.09 -40.26
CA LEU A 579 -25.08 -26.85 -41.47
C LEU A 579 -24.63 -28.18 -42.11
N LEU A 580 -24.14 -29.12 -41.30
CA LEU A 580 -23.76 -30.46 -41.74
C LEU A 580 -24.94 -31.23 -42.35
N LEU A 581 -26.13 -31.16 -41.74
CA LEU A 581 -27.35 -31.77 -42.29
C LEU A 581 -27.76 -31.16 -43.63
N ILE A 582 -27.64 -29.84 -43.80
CA ILE A 582 -27.92 -29.15 -45.07
C ILE A 582 -26.92 -29.61 -46.15
N LEU A 583 -25.62 -29.66 -45.83
CA LEU A 583 -24.57 -30.09 -46.74
C LEU A 583 -24.71 -31.58 -47.13
N LEU A 584 -24.99 -32.47 -46.17
CA LEU A 584 -25.27 -33.88 -46.41
C LEU A 584 -26.50 -34.07 -47.30
N SER A 585 -27.56 -33.29 -47.06
CA SER A 585 -28.79 -33.31 -47.87
C SER A 585 -28.53 -32.84 -49.30
N ALA A 586 -27.72 -31.79 -49.49
CA ALA A 586 -27.33 -31.29 -50.80
C ALA A 586 -26.49 -32.32 -51.58
N VAL A 587 -25.47 -32.92 -50.94
CA VAL A 587 -24.62 -33.95 -51.55
C VAL A 587 -25.40 -35.23 -51.88
N MET A 588 -26.31 -35.68 -51.00
CA MET A 588 -27.20 -36.80 -51.30
C MET A 588 -28.22 -36.47 -52.39
N GLY A 589 -28.71 -35.23 -52.47
CA GLY A 589 -29.55 -34.73 -53.57
C GLY A 589 -28.83 -34.77 -54.92
N GLN A 590 -27.58 -34.28 -54.97
CA GLN A 590 -26.75 -34.35 -56.17
C GLN A 590 -26.41 -35.81 -56.55
N ARG A 591 -26.09 -36.69 -55.59
CA ARG A 591 -25.86 -38.12 -55.87
C ARG A 591 -27.11 -38.83 -56.39
N ARG A 592 -28.31 -38.45 -55.94
CA ARG A 592 -29.58 -38.95 -56.50
C ARG A 592 -29.87 -38.46 -57.93
N HIS A 593 -29.33 -37.30 -58.33
CA HIS A 593 -29.36 -36.85 -59.73
C HIS A 593 -28.23 -37.43 -60.59
N GLY A 594 -27.08 -37.78 -60.00
CA GLY A 594 -25.91 -38.31 -60.72
C GLY A 594 -25.99 -39.80 -61.11
N SER A 595 -26.94 -40.57 -60.57
CA SER A 595 -27.10 -42.00 -60.89
C SER A 595 -28.55 -42.40 -61.16
N ARG A 596 -29.14 -41.80 -62.20
CA ARG A 596 -30.23 -42.41 -62.99
C ARG A 596 -30.24 -41.80 -64.38
N GLY A 597 -29.77 -42.56 -65.36
CA GLY A 597 -29.78 -42.14 -66.76
C GLY A 597 -31.21 -41.97 -67.29
N ARG A 598 -31.37 -41.02 -68.23
CA ARG A 598 -32.40 -41.02 -69.29
C ARG A 598 -33.84 -41.35 -68.84
N GLY A 599 -34.49 -40.43 -68.13
CA GLY A 599 -35.90 -40.58 -67.70
C GLY A 599 -36.68 -39.27 -67.65
N ARG A 600 -37.23 -38.85 -68.80
CA ARG A 600 -38.03 -37.63 -69.01
C ARG A 600 -39.23 -37.55 -68.04
N ARG A 601 -39.18 -36.71 -67.00
CA ARG A 601 -40.36 -36.25 -66.24
C ARG A 601 -40.28 -34.73 -65.99
N GLY A 602 -41.40 -34.05 -66.23
CA GLY A 602 -41.45 -32.59 -66.31
C GLY A 602 -41.54 -31.88 -64.96
N ARG A 603 -41.26 -30.58 -64.97
CA ARG A 603 -41.58 -29.67 -63.87
C ARG A 603 -43.10 -29.60 -63.70
N ALA A 604 -43.64 -30.19 -62.63
CA ALA A 604 -45.00 -29.88 -62.19
C ALA A 604 -45.01 -28.47 -61.58
N HIS A 605 -45.91 -27.61 -62.06
CA HIS A 605 -46.03 -26.25 -61.55
C HIS A 605 -46.84 -26.26 -60.23
N PRO A 606 -46.48 -25.50 -59.17
CA PRO A 606 -47.11 -25.63 -57.84
C PRO A 606 -48.59 -25.20 -57.71
N TYR A 607 -49.28 -25.00 -58.82
CA TYR A 607 -50.67 -24.54 -58.90
C TYR A 607 -51.48 -25.30 -59.98
N ALA A 608 -51.03 -26.49 -60.40
CA ALA A 608 -51.75 -27.33 -61.37
C ALA A 608 -53.19 -27.64 -60.91
N ASP A 609 -53.37 -27.79 -59.61
CA ASP A 609 -54.61 -28.14 -58.92
C ASP A 609 -55.68 -27.03 -58.95
N LYS A 610 -55.38 -25.87 -59.55
CA LYS A 610 -56.28 -24.71 -59.69
C LYS A 610 -56.68 -24.41 -61.13
N GLN A 611 -56.45 -25.32 -62.08
CA GLN A 611 -56.94 -25.14 -63.46
C GLN A 611 -58.46 -25.39 -63.54
N PRO A 612 -59.24 -24.51 -64.20
CA PRO A 612 -60.68 -24.71 -64.38
C PRO A 612 -60.95 -25.89 -65.33
N LEU A 613 -62.03 -26.63 -65.06
CA LEU A 613 -62.39 -27.86 -65.78
C LEU A 613 -62.75 -27.60 -67.26
N PRO A 614 -62.36 -28.47 -68.21
CA PRO A 614 -62.68 -28.30 -69.62
C PRO A 614 -64.16 -28.53 -69.92
N VAL A 615 -64.78 -27.61 -70.65
CA VAL A 615 -66.12 -27.80 -71.23
C VAL A 615 -66.00 -28.67 -72.48
N PRO A 616 -66.82 -29.73 -72.67
CA PRO A 616 -66.76 -30.56 -73.88
C PRO A 616 -67.19 -29.78 -75.13
N PRO A 617 -66.56 -30.02 -76.30
CA PRO A 617 -66.86 -29.27 -77.51
C PRO A 617 -68.23 -29.65 -78.12
N PRO A 618 -68.99 -28.67 -78.66
CA PRO A 618 -70.28 -28.93 -79.30
C PRO A 618 -70.10 -29.71 -80.60
N THR A 619 -71.06 -30.62 -80.88
CA THR A 619 -71.09 -31.39 -82.13
C THR A 619 -71.93 -30.65 -83.17
N GLU A 620 -71.29 -30.18 -84.25
CA GLU A 620 -71.99 -29.51 -85.35
C GLU A 620 -72.72 -30.52 -86.25
N ILE A 621 -74.01 -30.28 -86.49
CA ILE A 621 -74.78 -30.88 -87.58
C ILE A 621 -74.95 -29.82 -88.67
N ARG A 622 -74.41 -30.07 -89.87
CA ARG A 622 -74.57 -29.16 -91.02
C ARG A 622 -75.98 -29.26 -91.61
N LEU A 623 -76.64 -28.11 -91.78
CA LEU A 623 -77.56 -27.86 -92.89
C LEU A 623 -77.30 -26.46 -93.48
N ALA A 624 -77.78 -26.19 -94.69
CA ALA A 624 -77.12 -25.24 -95.61
C ALA A 624 -77.78 -23.86 -95.77
N ALA A 625 -76.92 -22.92 -96.22
CA ALA A 625 -77.19 -21.75 -97.08
C ALA A 625 -77.96 -20.52 -96.53
N HIS A 626 -77.24 -19.39 -96.35
CA HIS A 626 -77.36 -18.20 -97.23
C HIS A 626 -76.22 -17.17 -97.00
N HIS A 627 -76.07 -16.24 -97.96
CA HIS A 627 -75.05 -15.17 -98.09
C HIS A 627 -75.69 -13.77 -97.80
N PRO A 628 -75.00 -12.59 -97.86
CA PRO A 628 -73.55 -12.24 -97.87
C PRO A 628 -73.17 -10.97 -97.03
N GLN A 629 -71.95 -10.39 -97.25
CA GLN A 629 -71.51 -8.98 -97.03
C GLN A 629 -71.23 -8.47 -95.57
N SER A 630 -70.34 -7.50 -95.26
CA SER A 630 -69.28 -6.73 -95.99
C SER A 630 -68.41 -5.85 -95.03
N GLN A 631 -67.20 -5.40 -95.48
CA GLN A 631 -66.37 -4.23 -95.01
C GLN A 631 -65.56 -4.33 -93.67
N ASN A 632 -64.22 -4.15 -93.68
CA ASN A 632 -63.35 -2.93 -93.61
C ASN A 632 -63.23 -2.33 -92.17
N HIS A 633 -62.11 -1.79 -91.66
CA HIS A 633 -60.81 -1.38 -92.25
C HIS A 633 -59.67 -1.25 -91.17
N SER A 634 -58.40 -1.27 -91.62
CA SER A 634 -57.14 -0.58 -91.18
C SER A 634 -57.11 0.45 -89.99
N GLN A 635 -56.00 0.85 -89.31
CA GLN A 635 -54.52 0.72 -89.46
C GLN A 635 -53.73 1.34 -88.25
N ASN A 636 -52.42 1.02 -88.07
CA ASN A 636 -51.26 1.88 -87.61
C ASN A 636 -51.32 2.73 -86.28
N GLN A 637 -50.25 3.28 -85.67
CA GLN A 637 -48.76 3.18 -85.76
C GLN A 637 -48.05 3.66 -84.45
N GLN A 638 -47.01 2.93 -84.01
CA GLN A 638 -45.62 3.31 -83.63
C GLN A 638 -45.17 4.65 -82.95
N HIS A 639 -44.41 4.50 -81.83
CA HIS A 639 -43.11 5.17 -81.44
C HIS A 639 -43.03 6.69 -81.05
N PRO A 640 -41.91 7.23 -80.45
CA PRO A 640 -40.93 6.70 -79.45
C PRO A 640 -40.33 7.71 -78.38
N HIS A 641 -39.41 7.21 -77.50
CA HIS A 641 -38.19 7.85 -76.89
C HIS A 641 -38.14 8.80 -75.64
N ASN A 642 -37.23 8.41 -74.70
CA ASN A 642 -36.13 9.16 -74.01
C ASN A 642 -36.14 9.70 -72.53
N ARG A 643 -35.07 9.32 -71.78
CA ARG A 643 -34.21 9.98 -70.73
C ARG A 643 -34.72 10.47 -69.33
N VAL A 644 -34.28 9.78 -68.24
CA VAL A 644 -33.32 10.16 -67.11
C VAL A 644 -33.38 11.58 -66.46
N PRO A 645 -33.05 11.87 -65.15
CA PRO A 645 -32.78 11.09 -63.88
C PRO A 645 -33.58 11.57 -62.61
N VAL A 646 -33.27 11.07 -61.38
CA VAL A 646 -33.04 11.83 -60.09
C VAL A 646 -32.69 10.90 -58.88
N MET A 647 -32.02 11.43 -57.83
CA MET A 647 -31.46 10.75 -56.63
C MET A 647 -32.35 10.73 -55.37
N THR A 648 -32.04 9.84 -54.39
CA THR A 648 -31.91 10.04 -52.90
C THR A 648 -31.49 8.69 -52.25
N HIS A 649 -30.42 8.56 -51.43
CA HIS A 649 -30.31 8.71 -49.95
C HIS A 649 -31.50 8.08 -49.17
N ASP A 650 -31.34 7.27 -48.10
CA ASP A 650 -30.26 7.17 -47.09
C ASP A 650 -29.86 5.72 -46.67
N GLN A 651 -28.80 5.60 -45.85
CA GLN A 651 -28.19 4.34 -45.38
C GLN A 651 -28.67 3.87 -43.98
N TRP A 652 -28.39 2.60 -43.68
CA TRP A 652 -28.05 2.04 -42.37
C TRP A 652 -26.72 1.29 -42.47
#